data_AF-L7U2W5-F1
#
_entry.id   AF-L7U2W5-F1
#
_cell.length_a   1.000
_cell.length_b   1.000
_cell.length_c   1.000
_cell.angle_alpha   90.00
_cell.angle_beta   90.00
_cell.angle_gamma   90.00
#
_symmetry.space_group_name_H-M   'P 1'
#
loop_
_entity.id
_entity.type
_entity.pdbx_description
1 polymer ?
#
loop_
_entity_poly.entity_id
_entity_poly.type
_entity_poly.pdbx_seq_one_letter_code
_entity_poly.pdbx_strand_id
1 'polypeptide(L)'
;MMSRSTARGWGRVAGVLAAWVLVVWGADSHAAARMEEPDATLRRFALIVGSSEGGPGRERLRYAGSDALAMSRVLEDLGGVQPTDRVLLLEADRDALLTALARLRTLVEAAATPGVRRELVVYYSGHSDADGLLPRGERVPYEDLRKLMGLVPVEVRIAILDSCGSGALTRFKGGLRRPAFLTDASAQVRGHAYLASSSADEVAQESDVIGASFFTHFLVTGLRGAADTTGDGRVTLHEAYQFAFHETLARTERSQGGPQHAAYDIQLAGSGDLVMTDLRGSAARVRVAEDVQGRLFVRDWGNQLVAELQKPAGRRLSLGLDAGRYHITLERPSQRFEAELLVGSKSDVELRVGDFVPVTLTRTASRGGPVRDVPLVKEPGAAREDLPTVALNLSLVPPVSTSALWGGTGLNHVALGGLAVRSYQLRGVGLAGGVGWVDGTMEGGQVSGIANVTGGEVMGLQLALGGNLAFGGATGGQVAAVLNYSERAFSGLQLSFVGNRADHEMRGLQLVGAVNMVENLMGAQVGIFNLAGTVSGAQVGLINVADNVRGLQLGIINIADDVSVPIGLLSLVRKGRISFEVWTDDISPLSVGVKYGSRTVHVVASLGVSSKAETWRTFKSLGVGVHLPFGEADRYYVDVDLSTGSWQYQTFGKTSNNSTYHLRTSVGWELKRRFALFGGLSVNIYEPPPEDEDREVTWLPQWKIGRGATGSRLWPGLFLGVRI
;
A
#
# COMPACT_ATOMS: atom_id res chain seq x y z
N MET A 1 -7.73 -31.81 2.30
CA MET A 1 -6.64 -31.13 1.57
C MET A 1 -6.40 -29.79 2.28
N MET A 2 -5.64 -29.82 3.38
CA MET A 2 -5.37 -28.66 4.25
C MET A 2 -3.93 -28.20 4.00
N SER A 3 -3.72 -26.95 3.60
CA SER A 3 -2.54 -26.13 3.93
C SER A 3 -2.54 -24.87 3.07
N ARG A 4 -2.92 -23.73 3.67
CA ARG A 4 -2.50 -22.35 3.35
C ARG A 4 -3.25 -21.38 4.28
N SER A 5 -2.96 -21.41 5.58
CA SER A 5 -3.55 -20.41 6.52
C SER A 5 -2.67 -19.96 7.68
N THR A 6 -1.39 -20.35 7.76
CA THR A 6 -0.54 -20.00 8.93
C THR A 6 0.46 -18.85 8.71
N ALA A 7 0.47 -18.22 7.51
CA ALA A 7 1.43 -17.16 7.16
C ALA A 7 1.14 -15.76 7.76
N ARG A 8 -0.01 -15.53 8.43
CA ARG A 8 -0.36 -14.25 9.08
C ARG A 8 -0.26 -14.26 10.62
N GLY A 9 0.17 -15.38 11.22
CA GLY A 9 0.10 -15.58 12.67
C GLY A 9 1.09 -14.73 13.46
N TRP A 10 2.37 -14.77 13.09
CA TRP A 10 3.44 -14.17 13.90
C TRP A 10 3.55 -12.65 13.74
N GLY A 11 3.28 -12.12 12.53
CA GLY A 11 3.18 -10.67 12.31
C GLY A 11 2.01 -10.02 13.07
N ARG A 12 0.90 -10.76 13.29
CA ARG A 12 -0.21 -10.30 14.13
C ARG A 12 0.16 -10.30 15.62
N VAL A 13 0.92 -11.27 16.12
CA VAL A 13 1.35 -11.30 17.52
C VAL A 13 2.38 -10.19 17.81
N ALA A 14 3.33 -9.97 16.89
CA ALA A 14 4.29 -8.86 16.97
C ALA A 14 3.61 -7.49 16.82
N GLY A 15 2.63 -7.38 15.91
CA GLY A 15 1.81 -6.18 15.74
C GLY A 15 0.90 -5.89 16.94
N VAL A 16 0.36 -6.91 17.61
CA VAL A 16 -0.44 -6.75 18.83
C VAL A 16 0.44 -6.29 20.01
N LEU A 17 1.66 -6.81 20.16
CA LEU A 17 2.58 -6.35 21.20
C LEU A 17 3.09 -4.91 20.94
N ALA A 18 3.33 -4.54 19.68
CA ALA A 18 3.70 -3.17 19.30
C ALA A 18 2.51 -2.20 19.41
N ALA A 19 1.30 -2.64 19.06
CA ALA A 19 0.07 -1.84 19.21
C ALA A 19 -0.31 -1.63 20.67
N TRP A 20 -0.08 -2.59 21.56
CA TRP A 20 -0.33 -2.43 23.01
C TRP A 20 0.54 -1.35 23.65
N VAL A 21 1.76 -1.10 23.13
CA VAL A 21 2.62 -0.01 23.60
C VAL A 21 2.18 1.35 23.04
N LEU A 22 1.57 1.38 21.84
CA LEU A 22 1.07 2.62 21.22
C LEU A 22 -0.32 3.04 21.71
N VAL A 23 -1.17 2.08 22.14
CA VAL A 23 -2.55 2.35 22.60
C VAL A 23 -2.61 2.95 24.02
N VAL A 24 -1.52 2.89 24.80
CA VAL A 24 -1.51 3.45 26.17
C VAL A 24 -1.40 4.99 26.19
N TRP A 25 -1.06 5.65 25.08
CA TRP A 25 -1.02 7.12 24.99
C TRP A 25 -1.72 7.64 23.73
N GLY A 26 -3.00 8.00 23.86
CA GLY A 26 -3.71 8.82 22.87
C GLY A 26 -5.06 8.24 22.46
N ALA A 27 -6.04 8.33 23.34
CA ALA A 27 -7.44 8.11 22.95
C ALA A 27 -8.27 9.31 23.44
N ASP A 28 -8.56 10.22 22.51
CA ASP A 28 -9.78 11.04 22.52
C ASP A 28 -10.07 11.51 21.08
N SER A 29 -11.21 11.11 20.51
CA SER A 29 -12.29 12.03 20.13
C SER A 29 -13.37 11.41 19.23
N HIS A 30 -14.59 11.46 19.77
CA HIS A 30 -15.94 11.55 19.19
C HIS A 30 -16.20 11.32 17.69
N ALA A 31 -17.11 10.38 17.40
CA ALA A 31 -17.91 10.36 16.18
C ALA A 31 -19.30 10.98 16.44
N ALA A 32 -19.68 11.99 15.65
CA ALA A 32 -21.02 12.55 15.61
C ALA A 32 -21.74 12.09 14.33
N ALA A 33 -22.92 11.49 14.47
CA ALA A 33 -23.78 11.08 13.37
C ALA A 33 -24.56 12.29 12.79
N ARG A 34 -24.66 12.40 11.47
CA ARG A 34 -25.52 13.38 10.76
C ARG A 34 -26.72 12.66 10.13
N MET A 35 -27.85 13.35 10.14
CA MET A 35 -29.20 12.93 9.70
C MET A 35 -29.33 12.87 8.17
N GLU A 36 -30.08 11.89 7.66
CA GLU A 36 -30.50 11.77 6.25
C GLU A 36 -31.76 12.61 5.96
N GLU A 37 -31.79 13.29 4.80
CA GLU A 37 -32.99 13.91 4.21
C GLU A 37 -33.74 12.94 3.26
N PRO A 38 -35.07 13.10 3.09
CA PRO A 38 -35.93 12.11 2.45
C PRO A 38 -35.88 12.10 0.91
N ASP A 39 -36.05 10.89 0.38
CA ASP A 39 -36.02 10.47 -1.03
C ASP A 39 -37.11 11.16 -1.88
N ALA A 40 -36.70 11.83 -2.97
CA ALA A 40 -37.61 12.43 -3.96
C ALA A 40 -37.69 11.54 -5.21
N THR A 41 -38.89 11.07 -5.52
CA THR A 41 -39.23 10.14 -6.62
C THR A 41 -38.91 10.70 -8.02
N LEU A 42 -37.77 10.28 -8.59
CA LEU A 42 -37.26 10.61 -9.92
C LEU A 42 -37.41 9.39 -10.87
N ARG A 43 -37.79 9.61 -12.14
CA ARG A 43 -37.78 8.57 -13.19
C ARG A 43 -37.09 9.07 -14.46
N ARG A 44 -36.06 8.36 -14.93
CA ARG A 44 -35.22 8.80 -16.04
C ARG A 44 -35.37 7.89 -17.27
N PHE A 45 -35.52 8.52 -18.42
CA PHE A 45 -35.59 7.88 -19.74
C PHE A 45 -34.33 8.22 -20.52
N ALA A 46 -33.79 7.25 -21.27
CA ALA A 46 -32.56 7.45 -22.01
C ALA A 46 -32.67 7.02 -23.48
N LEU A 47 -32.25 7.90 -24.39
CA LEU A 47 -31.90 7.58 -25.77
C LEU A 47 -30.39 7.56 -25.89
N ILE A 48 -29.81 6.45 -26.34
CA ILE A 48 -28.36 6.28 -26.41
C ILE A 48 -28.01 5.75 -27.79
N VAL A 49 -27.20 6.50 -28.53
CA VAL A 49 -27.01 6.30 -29.95
C VAL A 49 -25.53 6.30 -30.28
N GLY A 50 -25.06 5.24 -30.93
CA GLY A 50 -23.75 5.17 -31.57
C GLY A 50 -23.94 5.06 -33.09
N SER A 51 -23.20 5.84 -33.87
CA SER A 51 -23.19 5.73 -35.34
C SER A 51 -21.79 5.97 -35.89
N SER A 52 -21.13 4.91 -36.36
CA SER A 52 -19.75 5.00 -36.84
C SER A 52 -19.58 5.54 -38.25
N GLU A 53 -20.60 5.49 -39.12
CA GLU A 53 -20.50 5.91 -40.52
C GLU A 53 -20.97 7.37 -40.70
N GLY A 54 -20.12 8.23 -41.27
CA GLY A 54 -20.41 9.66 -41.50
C GLY A 54 -20.78 10.02 -42.94
N GLY A 55 -20.95 9.03 -43.80
CA GLY A 55 -21.20 9.20 -45.24
C GLY A 55 -19.95 9.35 -46.10
N PRO A 56 -20.11 9.66 -47.40
CA PRO A 56 -19.01 9.69 -48.36
C PRO A 56 -17.91 10.69 -47.99
N GLY A 57 -16.64 10.26 -48.08
CA GLY A 57 -15.48 11.11 -47.81
C GLY A 57 -15.11 11.28 -46.33
N ARG A 58 -15.81 10.59 -45.41
CA ARG A 58 -15.44 10.53 -43.99
C ARG A 58 -14.97 9.13 -43.62
N GLU A 59 -13.91 9.06 -42.83
CA GLU A 59 -13.45 7.80 -42.26
C GLU A 59 -14.45 7.29 -41.22
N ARG A 60 -14.59 5.96 -41.15
CA ARG A 60 -15.48 5.31 -40.18
C ARG A 60 -14.90 5.41 -38.78
N LEU A 61 -15.68 5.89 -37.81
CA LEU A 61 -15.29 5.92 -36.40
C LEU A 61 -15.20 4.52 -35.82
N ARG A 62 -14.17 4.25 -35.04
CA ARG A 62 -13.93 2.93 -34.47
C ARG A 62 -14.72 2.68 -33.19
N TYR A 63 -14.96 3.73 -32.39
CA TYR A 63 -15.43 3.56 -31.00
C TYR A 63 -16.83 4.12 -30.70
N ALA A 64 -17.54 4.69 -31.69
CA ALA A 64 -18.86 5.27 -31.47
C ALA A 64 -19.89 4.30 -30.86
N GLY A 65 -19.85 3.03 -31.28
CA GLY A 65 -20.69 1.98 -30.70
C GLY A 65 -20.30 1.60 -29.26
N SER A 66 -19.01 1.46 -28.97
CA SER A 66 -18.52 1.13 -27.61
C SER A 66 -18.79 2.25 -26.62
N ASP A 67 -18.67 3.50 -27.06
CA ASP A 67 -18.98 4.71 -26.30
C ASP A 67 -20.45 4.75 -25.88
N ALA A 68 -21.37 4.48 -26.82
CA ALA A 68 -22.80 4.35 -26.55
C ALA A 68 -23.09 3.21 -25.54
N LEU A 69 -22.44 2.06 -25.68
CA LEU A 69 -22.56 0.95 -24.73
C LEU A 69 -22.06 1.33 -23.32
N ALA A 70 -20.93 2.02 -23.21
CA ALA A 70 -20.36 2.44 -21.92
C ALA A 70 -21.28 3.43 -21.19
N MET A 71 -21.79 4.44 -21.91
CA MET A 71 -22.76 5.39 -21.37
C MET A 71 -24.06 4.69 -20.94
N SER A 72 -24.53 3.73 -21.75
CA SER A 72 -25.73 2.93 -21.49
C SER A 72 -25.65 2.13 -20.20
N ARG A 73 -24.49 1.56 -19.88
CA ARG A 73 -24.28 0.81 -18.64
C ARG A 73 -24.27 1.74 -17.44
N VAL A 74 -23.49 2.82 -17.48
CA VAL A 74 -23.42 3.76 -16.33
C VAL A 74 -24.77 4.38 -15.98
N LEU A 75 -25.58 4.74 -16.99
CA LEU A 75 -26.92 5.28 -16.74
C LEU A 75 -27.89 4.23 -16.17
N GLU A 76 -27.74 2.96 -16.52
CA GLU A 76 -28.51 1.85 -15.95
C GLU A 76 -28.08 1.58 -14.50
N ASP A 77 -26.77 1.44 -14.27
CA ASP A 77 -26.21 0.98 -13.00
C ASP A 77 -26.24 2.05 -11.90
N LEU A 78 -25.93 3.30 -12.27
CA LEU A 78 -25.74 4.41 -11.34
C LEU A 78 -26.67 5.58 -11.59
N GLY A 79 -27.20 5.71 -12.82
CA GLY A 79 -28.08 6.79 -13.24
C GLY A 79 -29.57 6.53 -13.04
N GLY A 80 -29.95 5.37 -12.52
CA GLY A 80 -31.35 5.03 -12.23
C GLY A 80 -32.25 4.89 -13.46
N VAL A 81 -31.66 4.70 -14.66
CA VAL A 81 -32.43 4.43 -15.88
C VAL A 81 -32.83 2.96 -15.90
N GLN A 82 -34.14 2.70 -15.86
CA GLN A 82 -34.64 1.33 -15.95
C GLN A 82 -34.42 0.75 -17.36
N PRO A 83 -34.13 -0.55 -17.50
CA PRO A 83 -33.96 -1.18 -18.82
C PRO A 83 -35.16 -0.99 -19.76
N THR A 84 -36.37 -0.87 -19.21
CA THR A 84 -37.62 -0.61 -19.97
C THR A 84 -37.76 0.84 -20.44
N ASP A 85 -37.07 1.77 -19.78
CA ASP A 85 -37.12 3.21 -20.05
C ASP A 85 -35.92 3.68 -20.91
N ARG A 86 -35.13 2.71 -21.41
CA ARG A 86 -33.96 2.92 -22.27
C ARG A 86 -34.20 2.48 -23.70
N VAL A 87 -33.72 3.28 -24.65
CA VAL A 87 -33.54 2.89 -26.06
C VAL A 87 -32.06 3.04 -26.43
N LEU A 88 -31.40 1.91 -26.72
CA LEU A 88 -30.02 1.85 -27.20
C LEU A 88 -30.03 1.51 -28.70
N LEU A 89 -29.40 2.35 -29.51
CA LEU A 89 -29.20 2.14 -30.94
C LEU A 89 -27.70 2.09 -31.25
N LEU A 90 -27.24 0.99 -31.85
CA LEU A 90 -25.87 0.83 -32.35
C LEU A 90 -25.92 0.85 -33.88
N GLU A 91 -25.05 1.64 -34.49
CA GLU A 91 -25.03 1.90 -35.94
C GLU A 91 -26.36 2.48 -36.47
N ALA A 92 -26.91 3.45 -35.75
CA ALA A 92 -28.20 4.09 -36.08
C ALA A 92 -28.10 4.95 -37.35
N ASP A 93 -29.13 4.88 -38.18
CA ASP A 93 -29.43 5.84 -39.24
C ASP A 93 -30.42 6.92 -38.76
N ARG A 94 -30.77 7.84 -39.66
CA ARG A 94 -31.71 8.94 -39.38
C ARG A 94 -33.09 8.42 -38.98
N ASP A 95 -33.65 7.46 -39.72
CA ASP A 95 -35.01 6.97 -39.46
C ASP A 95 -35.11 6.23 -38.13
N ALA A 96 -34.09 5.46 -37.76
CA ALA A 96 -33.99 4.80 -36.47
C ALA A 96 -33.95 5.82 -35.32
N LEU A 97 -33.18 6.90 -35.46
CA LEU A 97 -33.11 7.98 -34.46
C LEU A 97 -34.47 8.66 -34.26
N LEU A 98 -35.14 9.02 -35.36
CA LEU A 98 -36.46 9.66 -35.33
C LEU A 98 -37.51 8.73 -34.71
N THR A 99 -37.50 7.46 -35.11
CA THR A 99 -38.39 6.42 -34.57
C THR A 99 -38.18 6.21 -33.08
N ALA A 100 -36.93 6.25 -32.61
CA ALA A 100 -36.61 6.10 -31.19
C ALA A 100 -37.07 7.29 -30.35
N LEU A 101 -36.95 8.53 -30.84
CA LEU A 101 -37.50 9.71 -30.16
C LEU A 101 -39.04 9.64 -30.07
N ALA A 102 -39.70 9.21 -31.14
CA ALA A 102 -41.15 8.99 -31.13
C ALA A 102 -41.56 7.89 -30.14
N ARG A 103 -40.80 6.77 -30.10
CA ARG A 103 -40.99 5.71 -29.11
C ARG A 103 -40.81 6.20 -27.68
N LEU A 104 -39.78 6.99 -27.40
CA LEU A 104 -39.56 7.56 -26.06
C LEU A 104 -40.69 8.49 -25.64
N ARG A 105 -41.24 9.29 -26.57
CA ARG A 105 -42.46 10.06 -26.30
C ARG A 105 -43.58 9.15 -25.79
N THR A 106 -43.86 8.05 -26.50
CA THR A 106 -44.92 7.11 -26.09
C THR A 106 -44.63 6.44 -24.74
N LEU A 107 -43.37 6.10 -24.44
CA LEU A 107 -42.97 5.52 -23.15
C LEU A 107 -43.17 6.51 -22.00
N VAL A 108 -42.77 7.77 -22.18
CA VAL A 108 -42.92 8.82 -21.16
C VAL A 108 -44.40 9.15 -20.92
N GLU A 109 -45.21 9.18 -21.98
CA GLU A 109 -46.67 9.38 -21.89
C GLU A 109 -47.35 8.23 -21.12
N ALA A 110 -46.98 6.99 -21.42
CA ALA A 110 -47.50 5.80 -20.72
C ALA A 110 -47.06 5.73 -19.25
N ALA A 111 -45.93 6.36 -18.90
CA ALA A 111 -45.36 6.37 -17.55
C ALA A 111 -45.83 7.56 -16.69
N ALA A 112 -46.79 8.36 -17.16
CA ALA A 112 -47.24 9.57 -16.47
C ALA A 112 -47.85 9.25 -15.09
N THR A 113 -47.06 9.50 -14.04
CA THR A 113 -47.47 9.35 -12.63
C THR A 113 -47.39 10.72 -11.95
N PRO A 114 -48.46 11.22 -11.30
CA PRO A 114 -48.43 12.49 -10.58
C PRO A 114 -47.35 12.50 -9.50
N GLY A 115 -46.58 13.61 -9.41
CA GLY A 115 -45.56 13.81 -8.37
C GLY A 115 -44.17 13.24 -8.68
N VAL A 116 -44.01 12.44 -9.75
CA VAL A 116 -42.71 11.93 -10.18
C VAL A 116 -42.06 12.89 -11.18
N ARG A 117 -40.86 13.38 -10.88
CA ARG A 117 -40.06 14.18 -11.83
C ARG A 117 -39.51 13.25 -12.91
N ARG A 118 -39.67 13.62 -14.18
CA ARG A 118 -39.19 12.85 -15.32
C ARG A 118 -38.09 13.59 -16.05
N GLU A 119 -37.11 12.81 -16.48
CA GLU A 119 -35.95 13.32 -17.21
C GLU A 119 -35.73 12.53 -18.47
N LEU A 120 -35.31 13.22 -19.53
CA LEU A 120 -34.82 12.60 -20.75
C LEU A 120 -33.32 12.87 -20.89
N VAL A 121 -32.53 11.81 -20.99
CA VAL A 121 -31.11 11.88 -21.39
C VAL A 121 -30.98 11.38 -22.82
N VAL A 122 -30.43 12.20 -23.70
CA VAL A 122 -30.08 11.84 -25.07
C VAL A 122 -28.57 11.86 -25.20
N TYR A 123 -27.98 10.72 -25.52
CA TYR A 123 -26.55 10.60 -25.79
C TYR A 123 -26.35 10.18 -27.24
N TYR A 124 -25.47 10.88 -27.96
CA TYR A 124 -25.09 10.56 -29.33
C TYR A 124 -23.57 10.56 -29.46
N SER A 125 -22.99 9.47 -29.95
CA SER A 125 -21.60 9.39 -30.42
C SER A 125 -21.59 9.08 -31.90
N GLY A 126 -20.90 9.90 -32.69
CA GLY A 126 -20.85 9.74 -34.14
C GLY A 126 -20.35 10.98 -34.86
N HIS A 127 -20.55 11.02 -36.18
CA HIS A 127 -20.21 12.22 -36.95
C HIS A 127 -21.26 13.32 -36.82
N SER A 128 -20.80 14.56 -36.89
CA SER A 128 -21.60 15.76 -37.09
C SER A 128 -20.81 16.80 -37.87
N ASP A 129 -21.48 17.90 -38.20
CA ASP A 129 -20.87 19.12 -38.71
C ASP A 129 -21.59 20.35 -38.10
N ALA A 130 -21.37 21.53 -38.68
CA ALA A 130 -21.95 22.78 -38.19
C ALA A 130 -23.49 22.81 -38.16
N ASP A 131 -24.16 22.02 -39.01
CA ASP A 131 -25.61 22.09 -39.20
C ASP A 131 -26.37 20.96 -38.51
N GLY A 132 -25.73 19.82 -38.22
CA GLY A 132 -26.40 18.72 -37.54
C GLY A 132 -25.60 17.43 -37.36
N LEU A 133 -26.28 16.42 -36.82
CA LEU A 133 -25.77 15.06 -36.68
C LEU A 133 -25.79 14.34 -38.05
N LEU A 134 -24.89 13.38 -38.24
CA LEU A 134 -24.75 12.61 -39.48
C LEU A 134 -24.81 11.09 -39.25
N PRO A 135 -25.87 10.54 -38.64
CA PRO A 135 -26.03 9.09 -38.50
C PRO A 135 -26.03 8.41 -39.88
N ARG A 136 -25.07 7.51 -40.12
CA ARG A 136 -24.82 6.87 -41.43
C ARG A 136 -24.66 7.86 -42.59
N GLY A 137 -24.23 9.08 -42.31
CA GLY A 137 -24.09 10.15 -43.31
C GLY A 137 -25.38 10.89 -43.67
N GLU A 138 -26.51 10.55 -43.03
CA GLU A 138 -27.77 11.27 -43.22
C GLU A 138 -27.91 12.40 -42.21
N ARG A 139 -28.23 13.61 -42.69
CA ARG A 139 -28.27 14.80 -41.84
C ARG A 139 -29.52 14.86 -40.98
N VAL A 140 -29.31 15.09 -39.69
CA VAL A 140 -30.34 15.47 -38.70
C VAL A 140 -30.01 16.86 -38.16
N PRO A 141 -30.69 17.93 -38.61
CA PRO A 141 -30.40 19.29 -38.18
C PRO A 141 -30.55 19.48 -36.65
N TYR A 142 -29.67 20.28 -36.04
CA TYR A 142 -29.73 20.56 -34.61
C TYR A 142 -31.05 21.22 -34.16
N GLU A 143 -31.68 22.01 -35.03
CA GLU A 143 -33.00 22.57 -34.77
C GLU A 143 -34.08 21.50 -34.69
N ASP A 144 -34.03 20.52 -35.60
CA ASP A 144 -35.02 19.44 -35.65
C ASP A 144 -34.84 18.49 -34.46
N LEU A 145 -33.59 18.17 -34.10
CA LEU A 145 -33.30 17.42 -32.89
C LEU A 145 -33.87 18.12 -31.63
N ARG A 146 -33.66 19.43 -31.49
CA ARG A 146 -34.22 20.23 -30.39
C ARG A 146 -35.75 20.22 -30.37
N LYS A 147 -36.39 20.39 -31.53
CA LYS A 147 -37.86 20.33 -31.66
C LYS A 147 -38.38 18.96 -31.23
N LEU A 148 -37.77 17.88 -31.73
CA LEU A 148 -38.19 16.50 -31.44
C LEU A 148 -38.01 16.14 -29.96
N MET A 149 -36.89 16.53 -29.34
CA MET A 149 -36.70 16.38 -27.89
C MET A 149 -37.73 17.20 -27.09
N GLY A 150 -38.10 18.38 -27.59
CA GLY A 150 -39.16 19.22 -27.02
C GLY A 150 -40.54 18.54 -26.98
N LEU A 151 -40.83 17.66 -27.94
CA LEU A 151 -42.10 16.92 -28.01
C LEU A 151 -42.21 15.79 -26.97
N VAL A 152 -41.11 15.36 -26.34
CA VAL A 152 -41.15 14.34 -25.28
C VAL A 152 -41.56 15.02 -23.96
N PRO A 153 -42.66 14.61 -23.29
CA PRO A 153 -43.24 15.35 -22.17
C PRO A 153 -42.52 15.09 -20.82
N VAL A 154 -41.30 15.62 -20.70
CA VAL A 154 -40.46 15.57 -19.48
C VAL A 154 -40.17 16.97 -18.92
N GLU A 155 -39.86 17.04 -17.62
CA GLU A 155 -39.51 18.28 -16.92
C GLU A 155 -38.08 18.75 -17.23
N VAL A 156 -37.12 17.82 -17.39
CA VAL A 156 -35.72 18.13 -17.70
C VAL A 156 -35.24 17.33 -18.91
N ARG A 157 -34.54 17.99 -19.83
CA ARG A 157 -33.94 17.39 -21.04
C ARG A 157 -32.43 17.59 -21.04
N ILE A 158 -31.69 16.52 -21.20
CA ILE A 158 -30.22 16.54 -21.24
C ILE A 158 -29.82 15.96 -22.59
N ALA A 159 -29.04 16.67 -23.40
CA ALA A 159 -28.39 16.10 -24.57
C ALA A 159 -26.87 16.17 -24.41
N ILE A 160 -26.21 15.03 -24.65
CA ILE A 160 -24.76 14.87 -24.62
C ILE A 160 -24.35 14.40 -26.01
N LEU A 161 -23.64 15.27 -26.73
CA LEU A 161 -23.20 15.02 -28.09
C LEU A 161 -21.70 14.87 -28.13
N ASP A 162 -21.24 13.69 -28.49
CA ASP A 162 -19.84 13.39 -28.70
C ASP A 162 -19.51 13.31 -30.19
N SER A 163 -19.39 14.49 -30.79
CA SER A 163 -19.23 14.63 -32.24
C SER A 163 -18.60 15.98 -32.61
N CYS A 164 -17.79 16.00 -33.67
CA CYS A 164 -17.06 17.21 -34.12
C CYS A 164 -18.00 18.35 -34.50
N GLY A 165 -17.76 19.58 -34.02
CA GLY A 165 -18.57 20.74 -34.40
C GLY A 165 -19.91 20.87 -33.67
N SER A 166 -20.20 19.99 -32.70
CA SER A 166 -21.45 20.00 -31.91
C SER A 166 -21.64 21.21 -31.00
N GLY A 167 -20.59 22.01 -30.77
CA GLY A 167 -20.69 23.34 -30.13
C GLY A 167 -21.59 24.34 -30.87
N ALA A 168 -22.01 24.07 -32.12
CA ALA A 168 -23.03 24.87 -32.80
C ALA A 168 -24.43 24.74 -32.15
N LEU A 169 -24.71 23.62 -31.48
CA LEU A 169 -25.96 23.42 -30.73
C LEU A 169 -26.09 24.38 -29.53
N THR A 170 -24.96 24.75 -28.90
CA THR A 170 -24.90 25.55 -27.66
C THR A 170 -24.87 27.06 -27.90
N ARG A 171 -24.66 27.55 -29.13
CA ARG A 171 -24.68 29.00 -29.45
C ARG A 171 -26.11 29.50 -29.72
N PHE A 172 -26.63 30.38 -28.85
CA PHE A 172 -27.83 31.18 -29.13
C PHE A 172 -27.49 32.47 -29.88
N LYS A 173 -28.25 32.79 -30.93
CA LYS A 173 -28.35 34.15 -31.47
C LYS A 173 -29.42 34.92 -30.70
N GLY A 174 -29.03 35.76 -29.72
CA GLY A 174 -29.84 36.91 -29.27
C GLY A 174 -30.72 36.81 -28.01
N GLY A 175 -30.31 36.16 -26.91
CA GLY A 175 -31.11 36.08 -25.67
C GLY A 175 -30.57 36.89 -24.47
N LEU A 176 -31.39 37.75 -23.85
CA LEU A 176 -31.10 38.44 -22.58
C LEU A 176 -31.23 37.49 -21.37
N ARG A 177 -30.21 37.44 -20.50
CA ARG A 177 -30.32 36.80 -19.16
C ARG A 177 -31.34 37.54 -18.31
N ARG A 178 -32.29 36.81 -17.69
CA ARG A 178 -33.18 37.36 -16.64
C ARG A 178 -32.85 36.69 -15.29
N PRO A 179 -32.76 37.44 -14.18
CA PRO A 179 -32.53 36.87 -12.87
C PRO A 179 -33.74 36.08 -12.38
N ALA A 180 -33.50 34.97 -11.68
CA ALA A 180 -34.54 34.13 -11.10
C ALA A 180 -35.06 34.76 -9.81
N PHE A 181 -36.38 34.93 -9.71
CA PHE A 181 -37.07 35.37 -8.50
C PHE A 181 -37.17 34.20 -7.51
N LEU A 182 -36.82 34.46 -6.25
CA LEU A 182 -37.02 33.54 -5.13
C LEU A 182 -38.52 33.43 -4.81
N THR A 183 -39.08 32.23 -4.91
CA THR A 183 -40.30 31.85 -4.18
C THR A 183 -40.16 30.39 -3.74
N ASP A 184 -40.27 30.19 -2.42
CA ASP A 184 -40.30 28.90 -1.75
C ASP A 184 -41.62 28.17 -2.02
N ALA A 185 -41.50 26.99 -2.62
CA ALA A 185 -42.20 25.75 -2.29
C ALA A 185 -41.92 24.73 -3.41
N SER A 186 -41.16 23.68 -3.10
CA SER A 186 -40.84 22.54 -3.99
C SER A 186 -40.02 22.92 -5.23
N ALA A 187 -38.71 23.10 -5.03
CA ALA A 187 -37.73 23.34 -6.08
C ALA A 187 -37.58 22.14 -7.03
N GLN A 188 -38.51 22.01 -7.99
CA GLN A 188 -38.36 21.08 -9.10
C GLN A 188 -37.59 21.78 -10.22
N VAL A 189 -36.37 21.32 -10.47
CA VAL A 189 -35.56 21.75 -11.61
C VAL A 189 -36.32 21.45 -12.91
N ARG A 190 -36.46 22.46 -13.78
CA ARG A 190 -37.06 22.35 -15.13
C ARG A 190 -36.15 23.01 -16.16
N GLY A 191 -36.12 22.49 -17.39
CA GLY A 191 -35.38 23.12 -18.49
C GLY A 191 -34.57 22.14 -19.33
N HIS A 192 -33.44 22.61 -19.89
CA HIS A 192 -32.55 21.80 -20.71
C HIS A 192 -31.07 22.03 -20.40
N ALA A 193 -30.27 20.99 -20.67
CA ALA A 193 -28.82 21.03 -20.63
C ALA A 193 -28.25 20.36 -21.89
N TYR A 194 -27.43 21.07 -22.64
CA TYR A 194 -26.76 20.58 -23.84
C TYR A 194 -25.24 20.58 -23.61
N LEU A 195 -24.62 19.42 -23.82
CA LEU A 195 -23.20 19.16 -23.64
C LEU A 195 -22.63 18.67 -24.97
N ALA A 196 -21.51 19.23 -25.39
CA ALA A 196 -20.82 18.93 -26.64
C ALA A 196 -19.36 18.60 -26.35
N SER A 197 -18.82 17.56 -26.97
CA SER A 197 -17.43 17.12 -26.73
C SER A 197 -16.37 18.04 -27.32
N SER A 198 -16.72 18.89 -28.29
CA SER A 198 -15.82 19.91 -28.85
C SER A 198 -16.54 21.22 -29.13
N SER A 199 -15.78 22.32 -29.19
CA SER A 199 -16.27 23.59 -29.71
C SER A 199 -16.57 23.49 -31.21
N ALA A 200 -17.32 24.46 -31.77
CA ALA A 200 -17.78 24.41 -33.16
C ALA A 200 -16.63 24.33 -34.20
N ASP A 201 -15.44 24.79 -33.82
CA ASP A 201 -14.26 24.92 -34.67
C ASP A 201 -13.16 23.88 -34.33
N GLU A 202 -13.46 22.92 -33.45
CA GLU A 202 -12.53 21.88 -32.97
C GLU A 202 -13.00 20.45 -33.31
N VAL A 203 -12.03 19.58 -33.56
CA VAL A 203 -12.25 18.17 -33.91
C VAL A 203 -12.34 17.33 -32.62
N ALA A 204 -13.40 16.53 -32.50
CA ALA A 204 -13.52 15.50 -31.47
C ALA A 204 -12.63 14.30 -31.83
N GLN A 205 -11.83 13.81 -30.88
CA GLN A 205 -10.81 12.78 -31.12
C GLN A 205 -11.15 11.43 -30.45
N GLU A 206 -10.75 10.33 -31.10
CA GLU A 206 -10.82 8.96 -30.56
C GLU A 206 -9.43 8.33 -30.37
N SER A 207 -9.30 7.39 -29.43
CA SER A 207 -8.01 6.78 -29.07
C SER A 207 -8.06 5.26 -29.07
N ASP A 208 -7.18 4.62 -29.84
CA ASP A 208 -6.99 3.16 -29.81
C ASP A 208 -6.45 2.66 -28.46
N VAL A 209 -5.71 3.50 -27.74
CA VAL A 209 -5.12 3.13 -26.43
C VAL A 209 -6.19 3.11 -25.34
N ILE A 210 -7.17 4.00 -25.42
CA ILE A 210 -8.31 4.08 -24.49
C ILE A 210 -9.43 3.12 -24.94
N GLY A 211 -9.59 2.92 -26.25
CA GLY A 211 -10.70 2.17 -26.85
C GLY A 211 -12.02 2.94 -26.84
N ALA A 212 -11.96 4.27 -26.85
CA ALA A 212 -13.09 5.19 -26.72
C ALA A 212 -12.72 6.58 -27.25
N SER A 213 -13.71 7.47 -27.39
CA SER A 213 -13.44 8.90 -27.47
C SER A 213 -12.92 9.45 -26.13
N PHE A 214 -12.09 10.49 -26.15
CA PHE A 214 -11.58 11.09 -24.91
C PHE A 214 -12.70 11.64 -24.03
N PHE A 215 -13.63 12.41 -24.62
CA PHE A 215 -14.69 13.04 -23.86
C PHE A 215 -15.66 12.02 -23.24
N THR A 216 -16.12 11.03 -24.02
CA THR A 216 -17.02 10.01 -23.48
C THR A 216 -16.34 9.19 -22.40
N HIS A 217 -15.06 8.81 -22.59
CA HIS A 217 -14.32 8.06 -21.60
C HIS A 217 -14.25 8.77 -20.25
N PHE A 218 -13.87 10.06 -20.24
CA PHE A 218 -13.75 10.81 -19.00
C PHE A 218 -15.11 11.19 -18.42
N LEU A 219 -16.14 11.42 -19.24
CA LEU A 219 -17.51 11.63 -18.76
C LEU A 219 -18.05 10.38 -18.05
N VAL A 220 -17.87 9.20 -18.65
CA VAL A 220 -18.21 7.90 -18.05
C VAL A 220 -17.44 7.67 -16.76
N THR A 221 -16.14 7.96 -16.73
CA THR A 221 -15.31 7.88 -15.53
C THR A 221 -15.79 8.82 -14.42
N GLY A 222 -16.15 10.06 -14.79
CA GLY A 222 -16.73 11.06 -13.90
C GLY A 222 -18.05 10.59 -13.28
N LEU A 223 -18.99 10.12 -14.12
CA LEU A 223 -20.29 9.58 -13.70
C LEU A 223 -20.17 8.31 -12.84
N ARG A 224 -19.10 7.53 -12.99
CA ARG A 224 -18.77 6.41 -12.10
C ARG A 224 -18.26 6.85 -10.73
N GLY A 225 -18.03 8.14 -10.50
CA GLY A 225 -17.69 8.70 -9.19
C GLY A 225 -16.39 9.47 -9.15
N ALA A 226 -15.57 9.44 -10.20
CA ALA A 226 -14.31 10.21 -10.26
C ALA A 226 -14.52 11.72 -10.13
N ALA A 227 -15.72 12.19 -10.50
CA ALA A 227 -16.11 13.58 -10.44
C ALA A 227 -16.77 14.01 -9.11
N ASP A 228 -16.99 13.10 -8.15
CA ASP A 228 -17.58 13.46 -6.85
C ASP A 228 -16.60 14.31 -6.03
N THR A 229 -16.67 15.63 -6.24
CA THR A 229 -15.79 16.62 -5.60
C THR A 229 -16.32 17.10 -4.26
N THR A 230 -17.54 16.76 -3.88
CA THR A 230 -18.10 17.06 -2.55
C THR A 230 -17.94 15.92 -1.55
N GLY A 231 -17.81 14.68 -2.04
CA GLY A 231 -17.68 13.46 -1.24
C GLY A 231 -19.01 12.98 -0.66
N ASP A 232 -20.14 13.42 -1.22
CA ASP A 232 -21.49 13.06 -0.75
C ASP A 232 -22.02 11.75 -1.39
N GLY A 233 -21.24 11.15 -2.30
CA GLY A 233 -21.59 9.92 -3.00
C GLY A 233 -22.55 10.12 -4.17
N ARG A 234 -22.82 11.38 -4.57
CA ARG A 234 -23.59 11.74 -5.75
C ARG A 234 -22.69 12.48 -6.73
N VAL A 235 -22.97 12.32 -8.02
CA VAL A 235 -22.29 13.11 -9.06
C VAL A 235 -23.32 13.95 -9.78
N THR A 236 -23.13 15.27 -9.73
CA THR A 236 -23.96 16.23 -10.46
C THR A 236 -23.55 16.35 -11.92
N LEU A 237 -24.45 16.85 -12.77
CA LEU A 237 -24.13 17.13 -14.18
C LEU A 237 -22.95 18.10 -14.30
N HIS A 238 -22.89 19.09 -13.40
CA HIS A 238 -21.82 20.08 -13.38
C HIS A 238 -20.46 19.44 -13.06
N GLU A 239 -20.39 18.61 -12.01
CA GLU A 239 -19.19 17.88 -11.63
C GLU A 239 -18.70 16.94 -12.73
N ALA A 240 -19.60 16.11 -13.27
CA ALA A 240 -19.27 15.17 -14.34
C ALA A 240 -18.71 15.90 -15.58
N TYR A 241 -19.30 17.05 -15.94
CA TYR A 241 -18.82 17.88 -17.03
C TYR A 241 -17.44 18.50 -16.74
N GLN A 242 -17.25 19.13 -15.58
CA GLN A 242 -15.97 19.74 -15.22
C GLN A 242 -14.83 18.73 -15.24
N PHE A 243 -15.07 17.53 -14.68
CA PHE A 243 -14.12 16.43 -14.73
C PHE A 243 -13.79 16.02 -16.17
N ALA A 244 -14.82 15.79 -17.00
CA ALA A 244 -14.63 15.40 -18.39
C ALA A 244 -13.89 16.47 -19.20
N PHE A 245 -14.20 17.75 -18.98
CA PHE A 245 -13.54 18.88 -19.63
C PHE A 245 -12.04 18.93 -19.29
N HIS A 246 -11.69 18.89 -18.01
CA HIS A 246 -10.30 19.00 -17.56
C HIS A 246 -9.43 17.82 -18.04
N GLU A 247 -9.92 16.58 -17.92
CA GLU A 247 -9.15 15.40 -18.35
C GLU A 247 -9.06 15.30 -19.88
N THR A 248 -10.13 15.64 -20.61
CA THR A 248 -10.10 15.67 -22.09
C THR A 248 -9.07 16.66 -22.59
N LEU A 249 -9.03 17.87 -22.03
CA LEU A 249 -8.04 18.89 -22.39
C LEU A 249 -6.64 18.40 -22.06
N ALA A 250 -6.40 17.95 -20.82
CA ALA A 250 -5.09 17.47 -20.37
C ALA A 250 -4.54 16.32 -21.22
N ARG A 251 -5.42 15.48 -21.78
CA ARG A 251 -5.02 14.34 -22.62
C ARG A 251 -4.82 14.70 -24.10
N THR A 252 -5.50 15.73 -24.59
CA THR A 252 -5.47 16.13 -26.00
C THR A 252 -4.47 17.24 -26.29
N GLU A 253 -4.02 18.02 -25.30
CA GLU A 253 -3.02 19.10 -25.46
C GLU A 253 -1.75 18.68 -26.22
N ARG A 254 -1.30 17.44 -26.06
CA ARG A 254 -0.10 16.88 -26.71
C ARG A 254 -0.43 15.89 -27.85
N SER A 255 -1.70 15.79 -28.22
CA SER A 255 -2.14 14.91 -29.31
C SER A 255 -1.84 15.54 -30.68
N GLN A 256 -1.78 14.71 -31.72
CA GLN A 256 -1.62 15.21 -33.10
C GLN A 256 -2.83 16.02 -33.58
N GLY A 257 -4.01 15.84 -32.98
CA GLY A 257 -5.22 16.60 -33.28
C GLY A 257 -5.32 17.95 -32.56
N GLY A 258 -4.36 18.27 -31.67
CA GLY A 258 -4.37 19.49 -30.85
C GLY A 258 -5.30 19.38 -29.63
N PRO A 259 -5.35 20.44 -28.79
CA PRO A 259 -6.23 20.47 -27.62
C PRO A 259 -7.70 20.44 -28.03
N GLN A 260 -8.51 19.71 -27.27
CA GLN A 260 -9.96 19.62 -27.45
C GLN A 260 -10.67 20.25 -26.23
N HIS A 261 -11.53 21.23 -26.48
CA HIS A 261 -12.33 21.89 -25.44
C HIS A 261 -13.81 21.49 -25.56
N ALA A 262 -14.34 20.81 -24.55
CA ALA A 262 -15.78 20.55 -24.47
C ALA A 262 -16.56 21.88 -24.30
N ALA A 263 -17.77 21.94 -24.85
CA ALA A 263 -18.65 23.10 -24.80
C ALA A 263 -19.99 22.75 -24.16
N TYR A 264 -20.65 23.71 -23.51
CA TYR A 264 -21.95 23.49 -22.88
C TYR A 264 -22.88 24.70 -22.95
N ASP A 265 -24.19 24.44 -22.92
CA ASP A 265 -25.25 25.41 -22.68
C ASP A 265 -26.25 24.81 -21.69
N ILE A 266 -26.45 25.46 -20.54
CA ILE A 266 -27.33 24.98 -19.47
C ILE A 266 -28.34 26.09 -19.16
N GLN A 267 -29.62 25.79 -19.39
CA GLN A 267 -30.75 26.65 -19.05
C GLN A 267 -31.72 25.88 -18.17
N LEU A 268 -31.43 25.89 -16.87
CA LEU A 268 -32.23 25.27 -15.84
C LEU A 268 -32.87 26.35 -14.96
N ALA A 269 -34.15 26.18 -14.64
CA ALA A 269 -34.89 27.01 -13.70
C ALA A 269 -35.27 26.16 -12.48
N GLY A 270 -35.01 26.68 -11.28
CA GLY A 270 -35.20 26.00 -9.98
C GLY A 270 -33.96 26.12 -9.09
N SER A 271 -34.07 25.74 -7.82
CA SER A 271 -32.93 25.61 -6.90
C SER A 271 -32.53 24.13 -6.76
N GLY A 272 -31.22 23.85 -6.84
CA GLY A 272 -30.65 22.51 -6.70
C GLY A 272 -29.89 22.03 -7.94
N ASP A 273 -28.83 21.27 -7.70
CA ASP A 273 -28.01 20.68 -8.76
C ASP A 273 -28.66 19.41 -9.34
N LEU A 274 -28.44 19.19 -10.64
CA LEU A 274 -28.96 18.03 -11.36
C LEU A 274 -28.06 16.82 -11.10
N VAL A 275 -28.46 15.95 -10.16
CA VAL A 275 -27.74 14.69 -9.86
C VAL A 275 -27.89 13.70 -11.02
N MET A 276 -26.76 13.31 -11.62
CA MET A 276 -26.72 12.36 -12.73
C MET A 276 -26.54 10.93 -12.26
N THR A 277 -25.71 10.68 -11.26
CA THR A 277 -25.53 9.34 -10.69
C THR A 277 -25.48 9.36 -9.17
N ASP A 278 -25.95 8.28 -8.56
CA ASP A 278 -25.89 8.07 -7.10
C ASP A 278 -25.11 6.77 -6.81
N LEU A 279 -23.91 6.92 -6.28
CA LEU A 279 -23.03 5.81 -5.95
C LEU A 279 -23.56 5.00 -4.77
N ARG A 280 -24.41 5.60 -3.93
CA ARG A 280 -24.92 5.01 -2.68
C ARG A 280 -25.79 3.79 -2.94
N GLY A 281 -26.54 3.81 -4.05
CA GLY A 281 -27.34 2.69 -4.55
C GLY A 281 -26.58 1.65 -5.37
N SER A 282 -25.29 1.88 -5.68
CA SER A 282 -24.51 0.96 -6.51
C SER A 282 -24.40 -0.43 -5.90
N ALA A 283 -24.63 -1.46 -6.72
CA ALA A 283 -24.42 -2.84 -6.34
C ALA A 283 -22.94 -3.19 -6.15
N ALA A 284 -21.98 -2.40 -6.64
CA ALA A 284 -20.57 -2.65 -6.39
C ALA A 284 -19.79 -1.33 -6.33
N ARG A 285 -19.02 -1.15 -5.27
CA ARG A 285 -18.25 0.08 -5.03
C ARG A 285 -16.82 -0.24 -4.67
N VAL A 286 -15.91 0.55 -5.22
CA VAL A 286 -14.50 0.58 -4.86
C VAL A 286 -14.19 1.91 -4.20
N ARG A 287 -13.79 1.87 -2.94
CA ARG A 287 -13.31 3.04 -2.18
C ARG A 287 -11.80 3.12 -2.27
N VAL A 288 -11.29 4.12 -2.99
CA VAL A 288 -9.86 4.42 -3.02
C VAL A 288 -9.54 5.28 -1.81
N ALA A 289 -8.68 4.76 -0.94
CA ALA A 289 -8.34 5.38 0.33
C ALA A 289 -7.50 6.68 0.17
N GLU A 290 -7.40 7.44 1.26
CA GLU A 290 -6.75 8.76 1.30
C GLU A 290 -5.24 8.70 1.04
N ASP A 291 -4.63 7.56 1.35
CA ASP A 291 -3.20 7.26 1.16
C ASP A 291 -2.85 7.02 -0.31
N VAL A 292 -3.82 6.63 -1.16
CA VAL A 292 -3.60 6.43 -2.59
C VAL A 292 -3.62 7.79 -3.30
N GLN A 293 -2.48 8.14 -3.91
CA GLN A 293 -2.28 9.32 -4.74
C GLN A 293 -1.55 8.97 -6.05
N GLY A 294 -1.91 9.67 -7.13
CA GLY A 294 -1.35 9.47 -8.47
C GLY A 294 -2.43 9.29 -9.53
N ARG A 295 -2.02 8.97 -10.75
CA ARG A 295 -2.96 8.68 -11.83
C ARG A 295 -3.34 7.22 -11.79
N LEU A 296 -4.63 6.95 -11.64
CA LEU A 296 -5.17 5.59 -11.60
C LEU A 296 -5.69 5.19 -12.97
N PHE A 297 -5.33 3.98 -13.39
CA PHE A 297 -5.89 3.31 -14.55
C PHE A 297 -6.54 2.01 -14.09
N VAL A 298 -7.85 1.90 -14.24
CA VAL A 298 -8.62 0.71 -13.87
C VAL A 298 -8.98 -0.03 -15.14
N ARG A 299 -8.38 -1.21 -15.34
CA ARG A 299 -8.69 -2.11 -16.45
C ARG A 299 -9.47 -3.31 -15.97
N ASP A 300 -10.40 -3.79 -16.79
CA ASP A 300 -11.05 -5.07 -16.53
C ASP A 300 -10.16 -6.25 -16.96
N TRP A 301 -10.64 -7.48 -16.74
CA TRP A 301 -9.95 -8.70 -17.18
C TRP A 301 -9.83 -8.83 -18.71
N GLY A 302 -10.67 -8.12 -19.47
CA GLY A 302 -10.57 -8.00 -20.93
C GLY A 302 -9.48 -7.02 -21.38
N ASN A 303 -8.73 -6.42 -20.44
CA ASN A 303 -7.75 -5.35 -20.67
C ASN A 303 -8.37 -4.05 -21.23
N GLN A 304 -9.68 -3.87 -21.08
CA GLN A 304 -10.35 -2.63 -21.44
C GLN A 304 -10.18 -1.60 -20.32
N LEU A 305 -9.83 -0.36 -20.67
CA LEU A 305 -9.70 0.73 -19.71
C LEU A 305 -11.08 1.27 -19.32
N VAL A 306 -11.51 0.95 -18.10
CA VAL A 306 -12.85 1.27 -17.58
C VAL A 306 -12.89 2.63 -16.90
N ALA A 307 -11.79 3.03 -16.23
CA ALA A 307 -11.66 4.35 -15.62
C ALA A 307 -10.21 4.83 -15.63
N GLU A 308 -10.01 6.10 -15.97
CA GLU A 308 -8.74 6.82 -15.86
C GLU A 308 -8.96 8.15 -15.13
N LEU A 309 -8.22 8.40 -14.05
CA LEU A 309 -8.39 9.65 -13.29
C LEU A 309 -7.14 10.03 -12.49
N GLN A 310 -6.95 11.33 -12.26
CA GLN A 310 -5.98 11.83 -11.32
C GLN A 310 -6.55 11.82 -9.89
N LYS A 311 -5.98 11.01 -9.00
CA LYS A 311 -6.39 10.92 -7.60
C LYS A 311 -5.51 11.82 -6.71
N PRO A 312 -6.04 12.92 -6.13
CA PRO A 312 -5.30 13.74 -5.18
C PRO A 312 -5.11 13.03 -3.83
N ALA A 313 -4.03 13.39 -3.13
CA ALA A 313 -3.74 12.88 -1.79
C ALA A 313 -4.77 13.37 -0.74
N GLY A 314 -4.97 12.59 0.32
CA GLY A 314 -5.73 13.01 1.50
C GLY A 314 -7.25 13.02 1.34
N ARG A 315 -7.77 12.59 0.19
CA ARG A 315 -9.21 12.51 -0.09
C ARG A 315 -9.65 11.07 -0.34
N ARG A 316 -10.79 10.63 0.18
CA ARG A 316 -11.38 9.36 -0.26
C ARG A 316 -12.09 9.55 -1.59
N LEU A 317 -11.93 8.59 -2.49
CA LEU A 317 -12.67 8.54 -3.75
C LEU A 317 -13.52 7.28 -3.78
N SER A 318 -14.76 7.39 -4.25
CA SER A 318 -15.63 6.24 -4.49
C SER A 318 -15.83 6.05 -5.99
N LEU A 319 -15.67 4.83 -6.48
CA LEU A 319 -15.94 4.45 -7.86
C LEU A 319 -16.97 3.32 -7.90
N GLY A 320 -18.03 3.50 -8.69
CA GLY A 320 -18.99 2.45 -9.05
C GLY A 320 -18.44 1.60 -10.19
N LEU A 321 -18.12 0.34 -9.90
CA LEU A 321 -17.63 -0.64 -10.87
C LEU A 321 -18.56 -1.84 -10.90
N ASP A 322 -18.55 -2.56 -12.01
CA ASP A 322 -19.37 -3.76 -12.19
C ASP A 322 -18.73 -4.93 -11.41
N ALA A 323 -19.48 -6.02 -11.18
CA ALA A 323 -18.89 -7.20 -10.56
C ALA A 323 -17.89 -7.86 -11.54
N GLY A 324 -16.65 -8.03 -11.12
CA GLY A 324 -15.58 -8.51 -11.99
C GLY A 324 -14.20 -8.45 -11.35
N ARG A 325 -13.20 -8.91 -12.12
CA ARG A 325 -11.78 -8.78 -11.75
C ARG A 325 -11.17 -7.61 -12.51
N TYR A 326 -10.45 -6.77 -11.79
CA TYR A 326 -9.82 -5.57 -12.31
C TYR A 326 -8.33 -5.58 -12.04
N HIS A 327 -7.58 -5.03 -12.99
CA HIS A 327 -6.17 -4.70 -12.87
C HIS A 327 -6.05 -3.18 -12.76
N ILE A 328 -5.46 -2.71 -11.69
CA ILE A 328 -5.37 -1.29 -11.37
C ILE A 328 -3.92 -0.87 -11.42
N THR A 329 -3.58 0.00 -12.38
CA THR A 329 -2.26 0.61 -12.44
C THR A 329 -2.31 1.97 -11.76
N LEU A 330 -1.39 2.22 -10.82
CA LEU A 330 -1.17 3.53 -10.23
C LEU A 330 0.13 4.10 -10.79
N GLU A 331 0.04 5.21 -11.52
CA GLU A 331 1.19 5.95 -12.03
C GLU A 331 1.48 7.17 -11.14
N ARG A 332 2.71 7.22 -10.65
CA ARG A 332 3.32 8.40 -10.01
C ARG A 332 4.48 8.87 -10.91
N PRO A 333 4.96 10.13 -10.78
CA PRO A 333 5.93 10.72 -11.71
C PRO A 333 7.19 9.89 -12.02
N SER A 334 7.58 8.96 -11.14
CA SER A 334 8.76 8.11 -11.31
C SER A 334 8.52 6.61 -11.11
N GLN A 335 7.30 6.17 -10.80
CA GLN A 335 7.00 4.77 -10.43
C GLN A 335 5.61 4.36 -10.90
N ARG A 336 5.50 3.14 -11.42
CA ARG A 336 4.22 2.48 -11.68
C ARG A 336 4.01 1.34 -10.69
N PHE A 337 2.80 1.24 -10.17
CA PHE A 337 2.39 0.17 -9.29
C PHE A 337 1.17 -0.52 -9.89
N GLU A 338 0.97 -1.79 -9.55
CA GLU A 338 -0.18 -2.57 -10.00
C GLU A 338 -0.84 -3.25 -8.81
N ALA A 339 -2.17 -3.27 -8.81
CA ALA A 339 -2.99 -4.02 -7.88
C ALA A 339 -3.99 -4.86 -8.66
N GLU A 340 -4.33 -6.05 -8.14
CA GLU A 340 -5.46 -6.82 -8.65
C GLU A 340 -6.62 -6.73 -7.66
N LEU A 341 -7.79 -6.38 -8.15
CA LEU A 341 -8.99 -6.18 -7.36
C LEU A 341 -10.10 -7.12 -7.83
N LEU A 342 -10.74 -7.83 -6.90
CA LEU A 342 -11.94 -8.62 -7.17
C LEU A 342 -13.16 -7.91 -6.57
N VAL A 343 -14.07 -7.49 -7.44
CA VAL A 343 -15.32 -6.80 -7.08
C VAL A 343 -16.46 -7.81 -7.20
N GLY A 344 -17.14 -8.10 -6.10
CA GLY A 344 -18.29 -9.01 -6.07
C GLY A 344 -19.63 -8.28 -6.28
N SER A 345 -20.68 -9.03 -6.60
CA SER A 345 -22.05 -8.49 -6.58
C SER A 345 -22.42 -8.11 -5.14
N LYS A 346 -22.64 -6.83 -4.85
CA LYS A 346 -22.89 -6.25 -3.50
C LYS A 346 -21.64 -6.15 -2.62
N SER A 347 -20.47 -5.91 -3.21
CA SER A 347 -19.25 -5.64 -2.45
C SER A 347 -18.92 -4.14 -2.36
N ASP A 348 -18.46 -3.72 -1.19
CA ASP A 348 -17.80 -2.43 -0.96
C ASP A 348 -16.33 -2.72 -0.59
N VAL A 349 -15.45 -2.61 -1.59
CA VAL A 349 -14.03 -2.98 -1.44
C VAL A 349 -13.21 -1.70 -1.31
N GLU A 350 -12.29 -1.67 -0.36
CA GLU A 350 -11.40 -0.54 -0.16
C GLU A 350 -10.02 -0.84 -0.74
N LEU A 351 -9.55 0.01 -1.64
CA LEU A 351 -8.24 -0.03 -2.26
C LEU A 351 -7.30 0.94 -1.54
N ARG A 352 -6.26 0.39 -0.92
CA ARG A 352 -5.25 1.12 -0.13
C ARG A 352 -3.90 1.05 -0.83
N VAL A 353 -2.94 1.88 -0.42
CA VAL A 353 -1.58 1.83 -1.01
C VAL A 353 -0.95 0.45 -0.87
N GLY A 354 -1.22 -0.25 0.24
CA GLY A 354 -0.69 -1.59 0.50
C GLY A 354 -1.19 -2.69 -0.45
N ASP A 355 -2.24 -2.43 -1.23
CA ASP A 355 -2.73 -3.39 -2.23
C ASP A 355 -1.95 -3.30 -3.55
N PHE A 356 -1.13 -2.25 -3.72
CA PHE A 356 -0.32 -2.01 -4.90
C PHE A 356 1.09 -2.58 -4.74
N VAL A 357 1.51 -3.35 -5.75
CA VAL A 357 2.87 -3.88 -5.89
C VAL A 357 3.62 -3.03 -6.92
N PRO A 358 4.85 -2.56 -6.65
CA PRO A 358 5.63 -1.83 -7.64
C PRO A 358 5.97 -2.73 -8.83
N VAL A 359 5.79 -2.22 -10.05
CA VAL A 359 6.19 -2.93 -11.26
C VAL A 359 7.48 -2.34 -11.80
N THR A 360 8.49 -3.20 -11.92
CA THR A 360 9.73 -2.85 -12.62
C THR A 360 9.39 -2.70 -14.11
N LEU A 361 9.55 -1.48 -14.65
CA LEU A 361 9.42 -1.26 -16.10
C LEU A 361 10.49 -2.11 -16.81
N THR A 362 10.08 -3.25 -17.37
CA THR A 362 10.96 -4.08 -18.18
C THR A 362 11.35 -3.28 -19.43
N ARG A 363 12.65 -3.06 -19.64
CA ARG A 363 13.17 -2.46 -20.87
C ARG A 363 12.79 -3.37 -22.05
N THR A 364 11.77 -2.99 -22.81
CA THR A 364 11.50 -3.63 -24.09
C THR A 364 12.40 -2.99 -25.15
N ALA A 365 13.20 -3.82 -25.82
CA ALA A 365 13.95 -3.40 -26.99
C ALA A 365 12.98 -3.02 -28.12
N SER A 366 13.18 -1.87 -28.75
CA SER A 366 12.55 -1.54 -30.02
C SER A 366 12.96 -2.58 -31.06
N ARG A 367 11.98 -3.13 -31.79
CA ARG A 367 12.25 -4.09 -32.87
C ARG A 367 12.98 -3.35 -34.01
N GLY A 368 14.19 -3.79 -34.37
CA GLY A 368 14.80 -3.49 -35.69
C GLY A 368 15.98 -2.50 -35.77
N GLY A 369 16.82 -2.37 -34.74
CA GLY A 369 18.09 -1.62 -34.86
C GLY A 369 19.28 -2.39 -34.28
N PRO A 370 20.49 -2.32 -34.86
CA PRO A 370 21.64 -3.06 -34.35
C PRO A 370 21.97 -2.62 -32.93
N VAL A 371 22.23 -3.59 -32.06
CA VAL A 371 22.73 -3.35 -30.70
C VAL A 371 24.08 -2.67 -30.83
N ARG A 372 24.11 -1.35 -30.64
CA ARG A 372 25.36 -0.66 -30.34
C ARG A 372 25.65 -0.89 -28.87
N ASP A 373 26.74 -1.58 -28.58
CA ASP A 373 27.40 -1.53 -27.28
C ASP A 373 27.83 -0.09 -27.04
N VAL A 374 26.94 0.68 -26.40
CA VAL A 374 27.30 1.96 -25.80
C VAL A 374 27.88 1.58 -24.44
N PRO A 375 29.18 1.83 -24.18
CA PRO A 375 29.74 1.69 -22.84
C PRO A 375 28.86 2.47 -21.88
N LEU A 376 28.68 1.97 -20.65
CA LEU A 376 28.08 2.73 -19.56
C LEU A 376 28.85 4.04 -19.38
N VAL A 377 28.43 5.07 -20.11
CA VAL A 377 28.63 6.45 -19.71
C VAL A 377 27.86 6.52 -18.40
N LYS A 378 28.59 6.69 -17.29
CA LYS A 378 28.01 7.27 -16.07
C LYS A 378 27.21 8.46 -16.54
N GLU A 379 25.89 8.36 -16.59
CA GLU A 379 25.08 9.51 -16.94
C GLU A 379 25.39 10.60 -15.91
N PRO A 380 25.96 11.75 -16.31
CA PRO A 380 25.88 12.95 -15.51
C PRO A 380 24.39 13.25 -15.37
N GLY A 381 23.96 13.59 -14.15
CA GLY A 381 22.56 13.69 -13.75
C GLY A 381 21.58 14.08 -14.85
N ALA A 382 20.51 13.29 -14.98
CA ALA A 382 19.33 13.60 -15.76
C ALA A 382 19.01 15.09 -15.64
N ALA A 383 18.94 15.75 -16.80
CA ALA A 383 18.68 17.17 -17.01
C ALA A 383 18.35 17.94 -15.73
N ARG A 384 19.37 18.57 -15.15
CA ARG A 384 19.15 19.79 -14.37
C ARG A 384 18.46 20.75 -15.33
N GLU A 385 17.15 20.96 -15.18
CA GLU A 385 16.65 22.31 -15.36
C GLU A 385 17.62 23.22 -14.61
N ASP A 386 18.11 24.29 -15.24
CA ASP A 386 18.96 25.30 -14.61
C ASP A 386 18.16 25.98 -13.49
N LEU A 387 17.96 25.27 -12.38
CA LEU A 387 17.37 25.77 -11.17
C LEU A 387 18.28 26.92 -10.71
N PRO A 388 17.73 28.12 -10.48
CA PRO A 388 18.53 29.24 -10.02
C PRO A 388 19.25 28.83 -8.74
N THR A 389 20.58 28.93 -8.75
CA THR A 389 21.40 28.60 -7.59
C THR A 389 21.30 29.74 -6.59
N VAL A 390 20.79 29.44 -5.40
CA VAL A 390 20.67 30.40 -4.30
C VAL A 390 21.71 30.03 -3.25
N ALA A 391 22.83 30.75 -3.25
CA ALA A 391 23.96 30.46 -2.36
C ALA A 391 23.57 30.46 -0.88
N LEU A 392 22.74 31.43 -0.48
CA LEU A 392 22.25 31.58 0.88
C LEU A 392 20.72 31.76 0.90
N ASN A 393 20.02 30.86 1.57
CA ASN A 393 18.60 30.97 1.88
C ASN A 393 18.39 31.25 3.37
N LEU A 394 18.04 32.49 3.70
CA LEU A 394 17.53 32.86 5.02
C LEU A 394 16.01 32.73 5.04
N SER A 395 15.46 31.93 5.95
CA SER A 395 14.01 31.68 6.13
C SER A 395 13.59 31.88 7.58
N LEU A 396 12.44 32.51 7.82
CA LEU A 396 11.83 32.54 9.17
C LEU A 396 10.73 31.49 9.28
N VAL A 397 9.76 31.58 8.37
CA VAL A 397 8.65 30.65 8.16
C VAL A 397 8.21 30.80 6.71
N PRO A 398 7.95 29.75 5.93
CA PRO A 398 7.39 29.90 4.58
C PRO A 398 6.09 30.73 4.62
N PRO A 399 5.90 31.72 3.72
CA PRO A 399 6.73 32.07 2.57
C PRO A 399 7.87 33.09 2.84
N VAL A 400 8.04 33.57 4.08
CA VAL A 400 9.06 34.55 4.49
C VAL A 400 10.47 33.94 4.41
N SER A 401 11.02 33.95 3.19
CA SER A 401 12.34 33.42 2.86
C SER A 401 12.98 34.23 1.74
N THR A 402 14.31 34.34 1.76
CA THR A 402 15.07 34.90 0.63
C THR A 402 14.84 34.09 -0.65
N SER A 403 14.70 32.77 -0.57
CA SER A 403 14.35 31.90 -1.72
C SER A 403 13.03 32.28 -2.41
N ALA A 404 12.10 32.94 -1.71
CA ALA A 404 10.85 33.42 -2.32
C ALA A 404 11.09 34.50 -3.40
N LEU A 405 12.22 35.23 -3.34
CA LEU A 405 12.61 36.19 -4.38
C LEU A 405 12.90 35.52 -5.73
N TRP A 406 13.17 34.22 -5.73
CA TRP A 406 13.42 33.40 -6.92
C TRP A 406 12.27 32.41 -7.19
N GLY A 407 11.05 32.73 -6.75
CA GLY A 407 9.87 31.88 -6.98
C GLY A 407 9.79 30.64 -6.08
N GLY A 408 10.66 30.52 -5.08
CA GLY A 408 10.70 29.38 -4.15
C GLY A 408 11.27 28.08 -4.74
N THR A 409 11.68 28.11 -6.01
CA THR A 409 12.27 26.99 -6.74
C THR A 409 13.75 27.28 -6.99
N GLY A 410 14.67 26.45 -6.47
CA GLY A 410 16.11 26.69 -6.63
C GLY A 410 16.99 25.70 -5.87
N LEU A 411 18.26 25.66 -6.25
CA LEU A 411 19.29 24.87 -5.55
C LEU A 411 19.91 25.70 -4.43
N ASN A 412 19.74 25.29 -3.18
CA ASN A 412 20.31 25.96 -2.01
C ASN A 412 21.64 25.32 -1.60
N HIS A 413 22.67 26.13 -1.36
CA HIS A 413 23.94 25.66 -0.78
C HIS A 413 23.98 25.81 0.74
N VAL A 414 23.53 26.95 1.24
CA VAL A 414 23.37 27.22 2.66
C VAL A 414 21.93 27.64 2.90
N ALA A 415 21.20 26.93 3.76
CA ALA A 415 19.83 27.27 4.13
C ALA A 415 19.74 27.44 5.65
N LEU A 416 19.45 28.64 6.14
CA LEU A 416 19.40 28.97 7.55
C LEU A 416 18.02 29.51 7.92
N GLY A 417 17.49 29.11 9.07
CA GLY A 417 16.26 29.73 9.53
C GLY A 417 15.82 29.41 10.94
N GLY A 418 14.87 30.23 11.39
CA GLY A 418 14.32 30.19 12.74
C GLY A 418 13.31 29.06 12.93
N LEU A 419 12.08 29.23 12.46
CA LEU A 419 10.98 28.28 12.73
C LEU A 419 10.88 27.20 11.67
N ALA A 420 10.93 27.57 10.38
CA ALA A 420 10.87 26.63 9.29
C ALA A 420 11.70 27.10 8.10
N VAL A 421 12.50 26.19 7.55
CA VAL A 421 13.31 26.37 6.35
C VAL A 421 12.79 25.43 5.27
N ARG A 422 12.39 25.97 4.12
CA ARG A 422 12.00 25.16 2.96
C ARG A 422 12.97 25.42 1.81
N SER A 423 13.53 24.36 1.25
CA SER A 423 14.41 24.37 0.08
C SER A 423 13.86 23.43 -0.98
N TYR A 424 13.98 23.76 -2.26
CA TYR A 424 13.57 22.85 -3.32
C TYR A 424 14.60 21.73 -3.49
N GLN A 425 15.89 22.08 -3.61
CA GLN A 425 17.02 21.14 -3.47
C GLN A 425 18.05 21.73 -2.51
N LEU A 426 18.75 20.88 -1.76
CA LEU A 426 19.82 21.29 -0.85
C LEU A 426 21.12 20.58 -1.23
N ARG A 427 22.16 21.34 -1.55
CA ARG A 427 23.51 20.82 -1.81
C ARG A 427 24.54 21.58 -0.97
N GLY A 428 24.66 21.18 0.29
CA GLY A 428 25.52 21.84 1.28
C GLY A 428 24.97 21.67 2.70
N VAL A 429 24.68 22.77 3.38
CA VAL A 429 24.26 22.75 4.80
C VAL A 429 22.92 23.45 5.00
N GLY A 430 21.97 22.75 5.62
CA GLY A 430 20.69 23.31 6.08
C GLY A 430 20.63 23.32 7.60
N LEU A 431 20.38 24.48 8.21
CA LEU A 431 20.16 24.64 9.66
C LEU A 431 18.78 25.29 9.89
N ALA A 432 17.89 24.60 10.59
CA ALA A 432 16.58 25.12 10.97
C ALA A 432 16.37 25.04 12.49
N GLY A 433 15.93 26.11 13.14
CA GLY A 433 15.58 26.06 14.57
C GLY A 433 14.34 25.20 14.85
N GLY A 434 13.43 25.04 13.89
CA GLY A 434 12.28 24.12 13.96
C GLY A 434 12.35 23.03 12.90
N VAL A 435 11.70 23.23 11.75
CA VAL A 435 11.59 22.20 10.70
C VAL A 435 12.41 22.58 9.47
N GLY A 436 13.26 21.66 9.01
CA GLY A 436 13.96 21.74 7.73
C GLY A 436 13.28 20.86 6.69
N TRP A 437 12.78 21.45 5.61
CA TRP A 437 12.07 20.75 4.54
C TRP A 437 12.81 20.89 3.21
N VAL A 438 13.07 19.77 2.54
CA VAL A 438 13.65 19.71 1.19
C VAL A 438 12.67 18.97 0.28
N ASP A 439 12.09 19.64 -0.71
CA ASP A 439 11.10 19.01 -1.60
C ASP A 439 11.73 17.94 -2.51
N GLY A 440 12.95 18.18 -2.97
CA GLY A 440 13.74 17.31 -3.85
C GLY A 440 14.89 16.63 -3.12
N THR A 441 16.08 16.62 -3.75
CA THR A 441 17.27 15.93 -3.23
C THR A 441 18.02 16.75 -2.19
N MET A 442 18.56 16.05 -1.19
CA MET A 442 19.46 16.59 -0.18
C MET A 442 20.84 15.94 -0.33
N GLU A 443 21.88 16.73 -0.59
CA GLU A 443 23.29 16.34 -0.61
C GLU A 443 24.05 17.19 0.42
N GLY A 444 24.59 16.57 1.47
CA GLY A 444 25.37 17.26 2.51
C GLY A 444 24.82 17.07 3.93
N GLY A 445 24.56 18.16 4.66
CA GLY A 445 24.17 18.14 6.07
C GLY A 445 22.87 18.91 6.34
N GLN A 446 21.95 18.33 7.09
CA GLN A 446 20.71 18.98 7.50
C GLN A 446 20.51 18.83 9.01
N VAL A 447 20.38 19.95 9.72
CA VAL A 447 20.22 19.99 11.18
C VAL A 447 18.97 20.80 11.50
N SER A 448 18.04 20.19 12.24
CA SER A 448 16.78 20.84 12.62
C SER A 448 16.46 20.67 14.10
N GLY A 449 15.86 21.68 14.72
CA GLY A 449 15.45 21.56 16.12
C GLY A 449 14.34 20.54 16.33
N ILE A 450 13.39 20.42 15.41
CA ILE A 450 12.25 19.48 15.50
C ILE A 450 12.40 18.36 14.48
N ALA A 451 12.37 18.67 13.19
CA ALA A 451 12.35 17.62 12.17
C ALA A 451 13.05 18.02 10.88
N ASN A 452 13.67 17.03 10.24
CA ASN A 452 14.14 17.10 8.87
C ASN A 452 13.19 16.29 7.98
N VAL A 453 12.75 16.89 6.88
CA VAL A 453 11.88 16.25 5.89
C VAL A 453 12.53 16.37 4.52
N THR A 454 12.66 15.27 3.79
CA THR A 454 13.19 15.25 2.42
C THR A 454 12.29 14.41 1.52
N GLY A 455 11.74 15.02 0.47
CA GLY A 455 10.88 14.35 -0.50
C GLY A 455 11.64 13.47 -1.49
N GLY A 456 12.86 13.85 -1.85
CA GLY A 456 13.75 13.12 -2.76
C GLY A 456 14.82 12.29 -2.06
N GLU A 457 15.92 12.02 -2.76
CA GLU A 457 17.04 11.25 -2.22
C GLU A 457 17.86 12.06 -1.21
N VAL A 458 18.32 11.38 -0.16
CA VAL A 458 19.22 11.93 0.86
C VAL A 458 20.60 11.31 0.68
N MET A 459 21.63 12.15 0.52
CA MET A 459 23.02 11.74 0.47
C MET A 459 23.82 12.58 1.46
N GLY A 460 23.99 12.06 2.68
CA GLY A 460 24.73 12.75 3.74
C GLY A 460 24.14 12.54 5.14
N LEU A 461 24.13 13.59 5.96
CA LEU A 461 23.79 13.54 7.38
C LEU A 461 22.54 14.36 7.70
N GLN A 462 21.55 13.74 8.37
CA GLN A 462 20.41 14.42 8.97
C GLN A 462 20.45 14.30 10.50
N LEU A 463 20.31 15.43 11.19
CA LEU A 463 20.29 15.54 12.65
C LEU A 463 19.02 16.29 13.11
N ALA A 464 18.21 15.72 13.99
CA ALA A 464 17.04 16.41 14.56
C ALA A 464 16.72 15.98 16.00
N LEU A 465 16.05 16.81 16.82
CA LEU A 465 15.59 16.34 18.14
C LEU A 465 14.33 15.47 18.01
N GLY A 466 13.38 15.84 17.15
CA GLY A 466 12.20 15.03 16.87
C GLY A 466 12.55 13.88 15.93
N GLY A 467 12.61 14.14 14.62
CA GLY A 467 12.84 13.07 13.66
C GLY A 467 13.35 13.46 12.28
N ASN A 468 13.92 12.48 11.59
CA ASN A 468 14.35 12.60 10.20
C ASN A 468 13.44 11.74 9.32
N LEU A 469 12.81 12.35 8.32
CA LEU A 469 11.86 11.73 7.39
C LEU A 469 12.40 11.84 5.97
N ALA A 470 12.74 10.72 5.34
CA ALA A 470 13.19 10.65 3.95
C ALA A 470 12.22 9.81 3.10
N PHE A 471 11.53 10.44 2.15
CA PHE A 471 10.56 9.78 1.26
C PHE A 471 11.21 9.25 -0.04
N GLY A 472 12.50 9.53 -0.24
CA GLY A 472 13.34 8.87 -1.25
C GLY A 472 14.30 7.83 -0.66
N GLY A 473 15.28 7.42 -1.46
CA GLY A 473 16.40 6.60 -0.99
C GLY A 473 17.37 7.45 -0.15
N ALA A 474 18.02 6.86 0.84
CA ALA A 474 18.91 7.57 1.74
C ALA A 474 20.26 6.85 1.87
N THR A 475 21.36 7.58 1.71
CA THR A 475 22.72 7.10 1.93
C THR A 475 23.44 8.03 2.89
N GLY A 476 23.92 7.49 4.01
CA GLY A 476 24.66 8.25 5.03
C GLY A 476 24.15 8.03 6.44
N GLY A 477 23.87 9.11 7.17
CA GLY A 477 23.51 9.07 8.59
C GLY A 477 22.19 9.77 8.89
N GLN A 478 21.32 9.14 9.67
CA GLN A 478 20.16 9.79 10.29
C GLN A 478 20.26 9.63 11.81
N VAL A 479 20.31 10.75 12.52
CA VAL A 479 20.34 10.78 13.98
C VAL A 479 19.20 11.63 14.50
N ALA A 480 18.34 11.04 15.32
CA ALA A 480 17.20 11.73 15.92
C ALA A 480 17.03 11.35 17.39
N ALA A 481 16.41 12.20 18.23
CA ALA A 481 16.07 11.72 19.56
C ALA A 481 14.87 10.75 19.52
N VAL A 482 13.85 11.05 18.70
CA VAL A 482 12.65 10.20 18.62
C VAL A 482 12.77 9.18 17.49
N LEU A 483 12.73 9.62 16.22
CA LEU A 483 12.54 8.69 15.10
C LEU A 483 13.35 9.01 13.85
N ASN A 484 13.84 7.97 13.18
CA ASN A 484 14.34 8.05 11.81
C ASN A 484 13.48 7.18 10.89
N TYR A 485 13.09 7.73 9.75
CA TYR A 485 12.25 7.05 8.77
C TYR A 485 12.82 7.23 7.35
N SER A 486 12.84 6.13 6.61
CA SER A 486 13.06 6.12 5.16
C SER A 486 12.01 5.25 4.46
N GLU A 487 11.33 5.81 3.45
CA GLU A 487 10.32 5.11 2.65
C GLU A 487 10.96 4.12 1.65
N ARG A 488 12.21 4.35 1.23
CA ARG A 488 12.92 3.48 0.28
C ARG A 488 14.11 2.80 0.93
N ALA A 489 15.11 2.43 0.12
CA ALA A 489 16.33 1.82 0.60
C ALA A 489 17.18 2.84 1.38
N PHE A 490 17.64 2.43 2.56
CA PHE A 490 18.57 3.17 3.40
C PHE A 490 19.92 2.45 3.44
N SER A 491 21.01 3.17 3.20
CA SER A 491 22.38 2.67 3.30
C SER A 491 23.21 3.52 4.25
N GLY A 492 23.52 3.00 5.44
CA GLY A 492 24.41 3.65 6.41
C GLY A 492 24.00 3.43 7.87
N LEU A 493 23.94 4.51 8.66
CA LEU A 493 23.63 4.49 10.10
C LEU A 493 22.31 5.20 10.41
N GLN A 494 21.40 4.52 11.10
CA GLN A 494 20.26 5.15 11.77
C GLN A 494 20.41 5.04 13.29
N LEU A 495 20.30 6.16 14.00
CA LEU A 495 20.41 6.22 15.47
C LEU A 495 19.24 7.02 16.06
N SER A 496 18.49 6.42 16.97
CA SER A 496 17.46 7.12 17.75
C SER A 496 17.19 6.51 19.12
N PHE A 497 16.39 7.14 19.98
CA PHE A 497 15.97 6.50 21.23
C PHE A 497 14.71 5.65 21.06
N VAL A 498 13.78 6.05 20.19
CA VAL A 498 12.46 5.39 20.10
C VAL A 498 12.35 4.48 18.88
N GLY A 499 12.59 4.99 17.67
CA GLY A 499 12.28 4.23 16.46
C GLY A 499 13.22 4.47 15.29
N ASN A 500 13.68 3.41 14.64
CA ASN A 500 14.25 3.48 13.30
C ASN A 500 13.44 2.58 12.36
N ARG A 501 13.02 3.14 11.22
CA ARG A 501 12.27 2.42 10.20
C ARG A 501 12.81 2.68 8.80
N ALA A 502 13.00 1.60 8.05
CA ALA A 502 13.21 1.63 6.61
C ALA A 502 12.19 0.68 5.96
N ASP A 503 11.34 1.17 5.08
CA ASP A 503 10.20 0.39 4.56
C ASP A 503 10.62 -0.74 3.61
N HIS A 504 11.79 -0.65 2.99
CA HIS A 504 12.31 -1.66 2.06
C HIS A 504 13.63 -2.28 2.53
N GLU A 505 14.77 -1.74 2.08
CA GLU A 505 16.09 -2.32 2.32
C GLU A 505 16.90 -1.44 3.28
N MET A 506 17.48 -2.03 4.32
CA MET A 506 18.48 -1.40 5.18
C MET A 506 19.82 -2.07 4.97
N ARG A 507 20.80 -1.33 4.44
CA ARG A 507 22.20 -1.74 4.39
C ARG A 507 23.00 -0.97 5.44
N GLY A 508 23.43 -1.63 6.50
CA GLY A 508 24.23 -0.99 7.55
C GLY A 508 23.72 -1.26 8.96
N LEU A 509 23.68 -0.23 9.80
CA LEU A 509 23.44 -0.36 11.24
C LEU A 509 22.24 0.48 11.69
N GLN A 510 21.27 -0.15 12.37
CA GLN A 510 20.22 0.55 13.11
C GLN A 510 20.45 0.39 14.62
N LEU A 511 20.64 1.51 15.32
CA LEU A 511 20.79 1.57 16.77
C LEU A 511 19.60 2.31 17.37
N VAL A 512 18.87 1.64 18.26
CA VAL A 512 17.70 2.24 18.90
C VAL A 512 17.60 1.86 20.37
N GLY A 513 16.99 2.71 21.19
CA GLY A 513 16.60 2.36 22.55
C GLY A 513 15.42 1.40 22.60
N ALA A 514 14.44 1.55 21.70
CA ALA A 514 13.23 0.71 21.66
C ALA A 514 13.11 -0.16 20.39
N VAL A 515 12.63 0.38 19.24
CA VAL A 515 12.17 -0.44 18.11
C VAL A 515 12.94 -0.16 16.80
N ASN A 516 13.52 -1.20 16.22
CA ASN A 516 14.00 -1.21 14.84
C ASN A 516 13.04 -2.00 13.96
N MET A 517 12.71 -1.48 12.78
CA MET A 517 11.82 -2.17 11.84
C MET A 517 12.28 -2.00 10.39
N VAL A 518 12.42 -3.12 9.67
CA VAL A 518 12.78 -3.14 8.25
C VAL A 518 12.17 -4.34 7.53
N GLU A 519 12.00 -4.29 6.22
CA GLU A 519 11.62 -5.49 5.45
C GLU A 519 12.86 -6.38 5.16
N ASN A 520 13.94 -5.81 4.62
CA ASN A 520 15.17 -6.53 4.29
C ASN A 520 16.41 -5.87 4.92
N LEU A 521 17.09 -6.57 5.83
CA LEU A 521 18.31 -6.09 6.49
C LEU A 521 19.56 -6.77 5.93
N MET A 522 20.54 -5.97 5.51
CA MET A 522 21.92 -6.39 5.28
C MET A 522 22.83 -5.61 6.24
N GLY A 523 23.15 -6.22 7.39
CA GLY A 523 23.91 -5.55 8.44
C GLY A 523 23.42 -5.90 9.83
N ALA A 524 23.25 -4.91 10.71
CA ALA A 524 22.89 -5.16 12.09
C ALA A 524 21.78 -4.25 12.63
N GLN A 525 20.94 -4.81 13.49
CA GLN A 525 19.96 -4.11 14.31
C GLN A 525 20.29 -4.31 15.79
N VAL A 526 20.33 -3.22 16.55
CA VAL A 526 20.49 -3.24 18.00
C VAL A 526 19.39 -2.41 18.65
N GLY A 527 18.62 -3.02 19.54
CA GLY A 527 17.50 -2.38 20.23
C GLY A 527 16.71 -3.37 21.08
N ILE A 528 15.74 -2.89 21.87
CA ILE A 528 14.90 -3.80 22.68
C ILE A 528 14.10 -4.75 21.76
N PHE A 529 13.51 -4.20 20.71
CA PHE A 529 12.74 -4.92 19.70
C PHE A 529 13.35 -4.74 18.32
N ASN A 530 13.75 -5.85 17.69
CA ASN A 530 14.24 -5.85 16.33
C ASN A 530 13.29 -6.67 15.45
N LEU A 531 12.63 -6.01 14.49
CA LEU A 531 11.68 -6.62 13.56
C LEU A 531 12.23 -6.53 12.13
N ALA A 532 12.30 -7.69 11.46
CA ALA A 532 12.73 -7.77 10.07
C ALA A 532 11.91 -8.80 9.29
N GLY A 533 11.84 -8.71 7.96
CA GLY A 533 11.39 -9.83 7.12
C GLY A 533 12.55 -10.78 6.85
N THR A 534 13.55 -10.31 6.11
CA THR A 534 14.81 -11.05 5.89
C THR A 534 16.00 -10.33 6.53
N VAL A 535 16.95 -11.12 7.06
CA VAL A 535 18.17 -10.62 7.68
C VAL A 535 19.38 -11.36 7.13
N SER A 536 20.34 -10.62 6.59
CA SER A 536 21.69 -11.07 6.30
C SER A 536 22.65 -10.32 7.22
N GLY A 537 22.88 -10.87 8.41
CA GLY A 537 23.69 -10.23 9.45
C GLY A 537 23.21 -10.55 10.87
N ALA A 538 23.04 -9.53 11.73
CA ALA A 538 22.79 -9.74 13.16
C ALA A 538 21.61 -8.91 13.71
N GLN A 539 20.85 -9.51 14.62
CA GLN A 539 19.90 -8.80 15.49
C GLN A 539 20.31 -9.00 16.95
N VAL A 540 20.48 -7.90 17.69
CA VAL A 540 20.87 -7.91 19.10
C VAL A 540 19.84 -7.13 19.91
N GLY A 541 19.11 -7.81 20.78
CA GLY A 541 18.01 -7.19 21.50
C GLY A 541 17.37 -8.08 22.53
N LEU A 542 16.36 -7.59 23.26
CA LEU A 542 15.61 -8.46 24.15
C LEU A 542 14.72 -9.41 23.34
N ILE A 543 14.11 -8.89 22.29
CA ILE A 543 13.17 -9.60 21.42
C ILE A 543 13.56 -9.37 19.96
N ASN A 544 13.93 -10.46 19.27
CA ASN A 544 14.25 -10.45 17.85
C ASN A 544 13.22 -11.27 17.08
N VAL A 545 12.63 -10.69 16.05
CA VAL A 545 11.62 -11.33 15.20
C VAL A 545 12.01 -11.15 13.74
N ALA A 546 12.12 -12.28 13.01
CA ALA A 546 12.36 -12.24 11.57
C ALA A 546 11.86 -13.49 10.84
N ASP A 547 11.53 -13.43 9.56
CA ASP A 547 11.17 -14.65 8.82
C ASP A 547 12.43 -15.49 8.56
N ASN A 548 13.42 -14.96 7.84
CA ASN A 548 14.62 -15.69 7.48
C ASN A 548 15.89 -14.93 7.87
N VAL A 549 16.73 -15.53 8.70
CA VAL A 549 17.97 -14.93 9.22
C VAL A 549 19.19 -15.75 8.80
N ARG A 550 19.95 -15.23 7.85
CA ARG A 550 21.31 -15.69 7.54
C ARG A 550 22.28 -14.97 8.46
N GLY A 551 22.41 -15.48 9.68
CA GLY A 551 23.33 -14.94 10.68
C GLY A 551 22.85 -15.15 12.11
N LEU A 552 23.05 -14.14 12.95
CA LEU A 552 22.90 -14.22 14.42
C LEU A 552 21.63 -13.50 14.89
N GLN A 553 20.86 -14.16 15.76
CA GLN A 553 19.93 -13.48 16.67
C GLN A 553 20.43 -13.69 18.10
N LEU A 554 20.68 -12.60 18.82
CA LEU A 554 21.07 -12.62 20.22
C LEU A 554 20.00 -11.89 21.03
N GLY A 555 19.31 -12.60 21.92
CA GLY A 555 18.30 -12.01 22.77
C GLY A 555 17.67 -12.94 23.78
N ILE A 556 16.77 -12.42 24.62
CA ILE A 556 16.02 -13.28 25.56
C ILE A 556 15.04 -14.15 24.76
N ILE A 557 14.36 -13.53 23.78
CA ILE A 557 13.40 -14.19 22.91
C ILE A 557 13.82 -13.97 21.45
N ASN A 558 14.01 -15.08 20.73
CA ASN A 558 14.26 -15.07 19.29
C ASN A 558 13.15 -15.86 18.60
N ILE A 559 12.50 -15.25 17.62
CA ILE A 559 11.42 -15.87 16.85
C ILE A 559 11.81 -15.79 15.38
N ALA A 560 11.89 -16.95 14.72
CA ALA A 560 12.10 -16.97 13.27
C ALA A 560 11.46 -18.16 12.55
N ASP A 561 11.26 -18.02 11.24
CA ASP A 561 10.96 -19.20 10.42
C ASP A 561 12.22 -20.03 10.17
N ASP A 562 13.33 -19.38 9.87
CA ASP A 562 14.65 -19.98 9.67
C ASP A 562 15.75 -19.04 10.17
N VAL A 563 16.76 -19.57 10.85
CA VAL A 563 17.87 -18.78 11.41
C VAL A 563 19.11 -19.64 11.54
N SER A 564 20.29 -19.09 11.24
CA SER A 564 21.55 -19.83 11.42
C SER A 564 21.87 -20.04 12.90
N VAL A 565 21.95 -18.96 13.68
CA VAL A 565 22.39 -18.98 15.08
C VAL A 565 21.43 -18.15 15.96
N PRO A 566 20.48 -18.79 16.66
CA PRO A 566 19.58 -18.12 17.58
C PRO A 566 20.00 -18.34 19.05
N ILE A 567 20.80 -17.43 19.61
CA ILE A 567 21.24 -17.51 21.01
C ILE A 567 20.23 -16.75 21.87
N GLY A 568 19.50 -17.49 22.71
CA GLY A 568 18.57 -16.89 23.65
C GLY A 568 17.95 -17.87 24.63
N LEU A 569 17.26 -17.35 25.64
CA LEU A 569 16.51 -18.17 26.59
C LEU A 569 15.37 -18.90 25.87
N LEU A 570 14.68 -18.21 24.96
CA LEU A 570 13.58 -18.74 24.17
C LEU A 570 13.81 -18.50 22.68
N SER A 571 14.41 -19.48 21.99
CA SER A 571 14.66 -19.46 20.55
C SER A 571 13.64 -20.33 19.79
N LEU A 572 12.53 -19.73 19.35
CA LEU A 572 11.46 -20.41 18.61
C LEU A 572 11.71 -20.33 17.11
N VAL A 573 12.12 -21.45 16.50
CA VAL A 573 12.45 -21.53 15.06
C VAL A 573 11.55 -22.53 14.36
N ARG A 574 10.68 -22.07 13.44
CA ARG A 574 9.66 -22.94 12.80
C ARG A 574 10.24 -24.08 11.97
N LYS A 575 11.25 -23.82 11.14
CA LYS A 575 11.96 -24.82 10.32
C LYS A 575 13.17 -25.42 11.04
N GLY A 576 13.32 -25.10 12.32
CA GLY A 576 14.37 -25.57 13.19
C GLY A 576 14.11 -26.96 13.75
N ARG A 577 14.72 -27.26 14.89
CA ARG A 577 14.63 -28.56 15.56
C ARG A 577 13.97 -28.39 16.91
N ILE A 578 13.16 -29.36 17.27
CA ILE A 578 12.68 -29.60 18.63
C ILE A 578 12.83 -31.11 18.87
N SER A 579 13.58 -31.50 19.88
CA SER A 579 13.74 -32.90 20.25
C SER A 579 13.63 -33.08 21.75
N PHE A 580 12.93 -34.14 22.14
CA PHE A 580 12.80 -34.56 23.53
C PHE A 580 13.81 -35.67 23.81
N GLU A 581 14.58 -35.51 24.87
CA GLU A 581 15.62 -36.46 25.26
C GLU A 581 15.32 -37.03 26.64
N VAL A 582 15.54 -38.34 26.78
CA VAL A 582 15.55 -39.04 28.06
C VAL A 582 16.88 -39.77 28.16
N TRP A 583 17.66 -39.52 29.21
CA TRP A 583 18.96 -40.15 29.40
C TRP A 583 19.23 -40.47 30.85
N THR A 584 20.28 -41.26 31.06
CA THR A 584 20.86 -41.58 32.35
C THR A 584 22.33 -41.16 32.34
N ASP A 585 22.83 -40.66 33.47
CA ASP A 585 24.22 -40.24 33.63
C ASP A 585 24.73 -40.52 35.05
N ASP A 586 25.97 -40.13 35.33
CA ASP A 586 26.62 -40.39 36.61
C ASP A 586 26.09 -39.55 37.78
N ILE A 587 25.28 -38.52 37.51
CA ILE A 587 24.72 -37.59 38.51
C ILE A 587 23.24 -37.94 38.77
N SER A 588 22.53 -38.34 37.72
CA SER A 588 21.10 -38.61 37.74
C SER A 588 20.77 -39.91 36.98
N PRO A 589 20.13 -40.89 37.65
CA PRO A 589 19.66 -42.10 37.00
C PRO A 589 18.59 -41.83 35.94
N LEU A 590 17.85 -40.73 36.04
CA LEU A 590 16.82 -40.34 35.08
C LEU A 590 16.82 -38.83 34.86
N SER A 591 17.14 -38.44 33.63
CA SER A 591 17.06 -37.07 33.16
C SER A 591 16.15 -36.96 31.95
N VAL A 592 15.38 -35.89 31.90
CA VAL A 592 14.55 -35.49 30.77
C VAL A 592 14.97 -34.11 30.30
N GLY A 593 14.88 -33.85 29.01
CA GLY A 593 15.27 -32.57 28.45
C GLY A 593 14.64 -32.29 27.12
N VAL A 594 14.69 -31.03 26.75
CA VAL A 594 14.27 -30.54 25.45
C VAL A 594 15.43 -29.76 24.83
N LYS A 595 15.73 -30.08 23.56
CA LYS A 595 16.61 -29.28 22.72
C LYS A 595 15.76 -28.58 21.68
N TYR A 596 15.86 -27.26 21.59
CA TYR A 596 15.10 -26.47 20.62
C TYR A 596 15.93 -25.33 20.04
N GLY A 597 15.74 -25.00 18.76
CA GLY A 597 16.48 -23.92 18.11
C GLY A 597 16.59 -24.14 16.60
N SER A 598 17.69 -23.67 15.99
CA SER A 598 17.95 -23.88 14.57
C SER A 598 18.33 -25.32 14.26
N ARG A 599 18.68 -25.58 13.00
CA ARG A 599 19.18 -26.90 12.57
C ARG A 599 20.58 -27.22 13.10
N THR A 600 21.34 -26.18 13.44
CA THR A 600 22.76 -26.29 13.82
C THR A 600 23.02 -25.85 15.25
N VAL A 601 22.28 -24.86 15.77
CA VAL A 601 22.46 -24.33 17.12
C VAL A 601 21.15 -24.44 17.89
N HIS A 602 21.20 -25.05 19.06
CA HIS A 602 20.04 -25.26 19.92
C HIS A 602 20.28 -24.80 21.34
N VAL A 603 19.19 -24.49 22.02
CA VAL A 603 19.11 -24.34 23.47
C VAL A 603 18.78 -25.71 24.04
N VAL A 604 19.43 -26.09 25.14
CA VAL A 604 19.11 -27.31 25.89
C VAL A 604 18.58 -26.93 27.27
N ALA A 605 17.39 -27.42 27.61
CA ALA A 605 16.80 -27.28 28.93
C ALA A 605 16.51 -28.67 29.50
N SER A 606 16.86 -28.89 30.76
CA SER A 606 17.06 -30.23 31.30
C SER A 606 16.62 -30.30 32.76
N LEU A 607 15.98 -31.42 33.14
CA LEU A 607 15.57 -31.76 34.49
C LEU A 607 16.01 -33.21 34.80
N GLY A 608 16.76 -33.40 35.87
CA GLY A 608 17.22 -34.71 36.34
C GLY A 608 16.71 -35.03 37.73
N VAL A 609 16.48 -36.31 38.04
CA VAL A 609 16.15 -36.76 39.40
C VAL A 609 17.11 -37.84 39.88
N SER A 610 17.48 -37.79 41.16
CA SER A 610 18.33 -38.80 41.79
C SER A 610 17.85 -39.09 43.20
N SER A 611 17.74 -40.37 43.56
CA SER A 611 17.37 -40.80 44.91
C SER A 611 18.63 -41.05 45.74
N LYS A 612 18.84 -40.31 46.81
CA LYS A 612 20.01 -40.48 47.69
C LYS A 612 19.67 -40.25 49.16
N ALA A 613 20.08 -41.20 50.02
CA ALA A 613 19.91 -41.16 51.48
C ALA A 613 18.49 -40.76 51.94
N GLU A 614 17.47 -41.50 51.48
CA GLU A 614 16.05 -41.27 51.78
C GLU A 614 15.45 -39.95 51.26
N THR A 615 16.20 -39.17 50.47
CA THR A 615 15.75 -37.90 49.86
C THR A 615 15.81 -37.91 48.33
N TRP A 616 15.04 -37.04 47.69
CA TRP A 616 14.99 -36.88 46.24
C TRP A 616 15.72 -35.60 45.83
N ARG A 617 16.76 -35.69 45.00
CA ARG A 617 17.45 -34.54 44.43
C ARG A 617 16.91 -34.26 43.03
N THR A 618 16.58 -33.00 42.75
CA THR A 618 16.21 -32.52 41.42
C THR A 618 17.32 -31.64 40.87
N PHE A 619 17.83 -31.97 39.69
CA PHE A 619 18.82 -31.21 38.92
C PHE A 619 18.10 -30.40 37.84
N LYS A 620 18.49 -29.15 37.64
CA LYS A 620 17.96 -28.29 36.58
C LYS A 620 19.12 -27.70 35.81
N SER A 621 19.12 -27.76 34.49
CA SER A 621 20.15 -27.13 33.67
C SER A 621 19.58 -26.44 32.44
N LEU A 622 20.27 -25.38 32.02
CA LEU A 622 20.03 -24.63 30.79
C LEU A 622 21.36 -24.40 30.09
N GLY A 623 21.38 -24.55 28.77
CA GLY A 623 22.60 -24.43 27.99
C GLY A 623 22.36 -24.16 26.52
N VAL A 624 23.46 -24.10 25.80
CA VAL A 624 23.49 -24.00 24.34
C VAL A 624 24.32 -25.14 23.77
N GLY A 625 23.97 -25.61 22.59
CA GLY A 625 24.71 -26.67 21.92
C GLY A 625 24.72 -26.51 20.42
N VAL A 626 25.64 -27.26 19.81
CA VAL A 626 25.82 -27.33 18.36
C VAL A 626 25.53 -28.75 17.90
N HIS A 627 24.69 -28.88 16.88
CA HIS A 627 24.32 -30.12 16.22
C HIS A 627 25.01 -30.25 14.86
N LEU A 628 25.77 -31.32 14.68
CA LEU A 628 26.56 -31.59 13.48
C LEU A 628 26.12 -32.94 12.87
N PRO A 629 25.18 -32.95 11.92
CA PRO A 629 24.76 -34.18 11.25
C PRO A 629 25.81 -34.61 10.21
N PHE A 630 25.98 -35.92 10.02
CA PHE A 630 26.87 -36.50 9.02
C PHE A 630 26.40 -37.89 8.54
N GLY A 631 26.96 -38.33 7.42
CA GLY A 631 26.56 -39.58 6.74
C GLY A 631 25.36 -39.41 5.81
N GLU A 632 24.95 -40.50 5.16
CA GLU A 632 23.80 -40.46 4.26
C GLU A 632 22.50 -40.16 5.00
N ALA A 633 21.74 -39.18 4.49
CA ALA A 633 20.44 -38.75 5.02
C ALA A 633 20.47 -38.33 6.51
N ASP A 634 21.56 -37.74 6.99
CA ASP A 634 21.73 -37.23 8.36
C ASP A 634 21.50 -38.27 9.46
N ARG A 635 21.79 -39.55 9.15
CA ARG A 635 21.54 -40.68 10.07
C ARG A 635 22.41 -40.67 11.32
N TYR A 636 23.58 -40.05 11.25
CA TYR A 636 24.50 -39.91 12.38
C TYR A 636 24.70 -38.45 12.70
N TYR A 637 24.98 -38.14 13.96
CA TYR A 637 25.25 -36.78 14.37
C TYR A 637 26.18 -36.70 15.58
N VAL A 638 26.89 -35.58 15.69
CA VAL A 638 27.60 -35.18 16.91
C VAL A 638 26.91 -33.96 17.50
N ASP A 639 26.58 -34.02 18.79
CA ASP A 639 26.17 -32.82 19.54
C ASP A 639 27.27 -32.44 20.54
N VAL A 640 27.56 -31.15 20.62
CA VAL A 640 28.39 -30.55 21.68
C VAL A 640 27.53 -29.56 22.45
N ASP A 641 27.21 -29.86 23.71
CA ASP A 641 26.37 -29.04 24.57
C ASP A 641 27.21 -28.45 25.72
N LEU A 642 27.02 -27.15 25.98
CA LEU A 642 27.51 -26.47 27.18
C LEU A 642 26.30 -26.01 28.00
N SER A 643 26.14 -26.51 29.22
CA SER A 643 25.04 -26.13 30.12
C SER A 643 25.53 -25.75 31.50
N THR A 644 24.71 -24.93 32.18
CA THR A 644 24.86 -24.56 33.58
C THR A 644 23.57 -24.89 34.33
N GLY A 645 23.66 -25.20 35.61
CA GLY A 645 22.55 -25.70 36.38
C GLY A 645 22.79 -25.68 37.89
N SER A 646 21.86 -26.26 38.62
CA SER A 646 21.91 -26.45 40.06
C SER A 646 21.05 -27.66 40.46
N TRP A 647 21.20 -28.12 41.68
CA TRP A 647 20.41 -29.23 42.22
C TRP A 647 19.81 -28.88 43.59
N GLN A 648 18.67 -29.46 43.95
CA GLN A 648 17.99 -29.21 45.23
C GLN A 648 17.30 -30.47 45.81
N TYR A 649 17.17 -30.57 47.14
CA TYR A 649 16.57 -31.72 47.86
C TYR A 649 15.03 -31.81 47.77
N GLN A 650 14.35 -30.80 47.25
CA GLN A 650 12.88 -30.78 47.06
C GLN A 650 12.53 -30.01 45.79
N THR A 651 11.58 -30.51 44.98
CA THR A 651 11.21 -29.92 43.67
C THR A 651 10.74 -28.46 43.76
N PHE A 652 10.14 -28.06 44.88
CA PHE A 652 9.61 -26.72 45.15
C PHE A 652 10.25 -26.02 46.37
N GLY A 653 11.43 -26.49 46.81
CA GLY A 653 12.17 -25.89 47.93
C GLY A 653 12.93 -24.61 47.54
N LYS A 654 13.60 -23.99 48.52
CA LYS A 654 14.55 -22.90 48.23
C LYS A 654 15.72 -23.44 47.42
N THR A 655 16.09 -22.75 46.35
CA THR A 655 17.27 -23.05 45.53
C THR A 655 18.50 -23.06 46.42
N SER A 656 19.23 -24.17 46.47
CA SER A 656 20.54 -24.20 47.14
C SER A 656 21.55 -23.40 46.35
N ASN A 657 22.49 -22.78 47.05
CA ASN A 657 23.53 -21.94 46.47
C ASN A 657 24.66 -22.82 45.89
N ASN A 658 24.32 -23.64 44.90
CA ASN A 658 25.24 -24.52 44.19
C ASN A 658 25.15 -24.30 42.68
N SER A 659 26.24 -24.56 41.98
CA SER A 659 26.32 -24.41 40.53
C SER A 659 26.96 -25.66 39.93
N THR A 660 26.34 -26.20 38.88
CA THR A 660 26.92 -27.25 38.04
C THR A 660 27.13 -26.71 36.64
N TYR A 661 28.23 -27.07 36.02
CA TYR A 661 28.52 -26.80 34.62
C TYR A 661 28.83 -28.11 33.92
N HIS A 662 28.24 -28.34 32.75
CA HIS A 662 28.40 -29.55 31.98
C HIS A 662 28.83 -29.21 30.57
N LEU A 663 29.95 -29.79 30.12
CA LEU A 663 30.32 -29.85 28.71
C LEU A 663 30.10 -31.28 28.24
N ARG A 664 29.09 -31.51 27.40
CA ARG A 664 28.73 -32.85 26.90
C ARG A 664 29.07 -32.96 25.42
N THR A 665 29.73 -34.04 25.04
CA THR A 665 29.91 -34.42 23.63
C THR A 665 29.22 -35.75 23.41
N SER A 666 28.24 -35.80 22.52
CA SER A 666 27.46 -37.01 22.22
C SER A 666 27.56 -37.39 20.76
N VAL A 667 27.54 -38.70 20.52
CA VAL A 667 27.29 -39.28 19.20
C VAL A 667 25.90 -39.88 19.22
N GLY A 668 25.11 -39.60 18.20
CA GLY A 668 23.80 -40.20 18.05
C GLY A 668 23.59 -40.87 16.71
N TRP A 669 22.70 -41.85 16.74
CA TRP A 669 22.33 -42.71 15.64
C TRP A 669 20.81 -42.70 15.50
N GLU A 670 20.30 -42.21 14.36
CA GLU A 670 18.88 -42.20 14.03
C GLU A 670 18.45 -43.57 13.47
N LEU A 671 17.78 -44.38 14.28
CA LEU A 671 17.33 -45.72 13.91
C LEU A 671 16.09 -45.66 13.02
N LYS A 672 15.19 -44.72 13.30
CA LYS A 672 13.96 -44.45 12.55
C LYS A 672 13.71 -42.94 12.55
N ARG A 673 12.89 -42.47 11.60
CA ARG A 673 12.51 -41.05 11.50
C ARG A 673 11.96 -40.57 12.85
N ARG A 674 12.60 -39.57 13.47
CA ARG A 674 12.26 -39.04 14.82
C ARG A 674 12.49 -40.00 15.98
N PHE A 675 13.44 -40.93 15.86
CA PHE A 675 13.87 -41.77 16.98
C PHE A 675 15.36 -42.09 16.87
N ALA A 676 16.15 -41.64 17.84
CA ALA A 676 17.60 -41.84 17.87
C ALA A 676 18.08 -42.36 19.22
N LEU A 677 19.12 -43.20 19.19
CA LEU A 677 19.94 -43.53 20.35
C LEU A 677 21.13 -42.59 20.39
N PHE A 678 21.51 -42.12 21.57
CA PHE A 678 22.71 -41.29 21.73
C PHE A 678 23.46 -41.64 23.00
N GLY A 679 24.76 -41.41 22.98
CA GLY A 679 25.62 -41.57 24.15
C GLY A 679 26.92 -40.82 23.98
N GLY A 680 27.62 -40.57 25.09
CA GLY A 680 28.82 -39.74 25.03
C GLY A 680 29.53 -39.53 26.35
N LEU A 681 30.47 -38.59 26.30
CA LEU A 681 31.32 -38.17 27.40
C LEU A 681 30.90 -36.78 27.88
N SER A 682 30.97 -36.56 29.19
CA SER A 682 30.80 -35.24 29.78
C SER A 682 32.01 -34.83 30.62
N VAL A 683 32.27 -33.54 30.69
CA VAL A 683 33.14 -32.94 31.71
C VAL A 683 32.26 -32.08 32.59
N ASN A 684 32.25 -32.37 33.88
CA ASN A 684 31.39 -31.73 34.85
C ASN A 684 32.22 -30.90 35.82
N ILE A 685 31.76 -29.70 36.12
CA ILE A 685 32.32 -28.83 37.16
C ILE A 685 31.21 -28.53 38.17
N TYR A 686 31.50 -28.71 39.46
CA TYR A 686 30.58 -28.42 40.55
C TYR A 686 31.18 -27.44 41.53
N GLU A 687 30.42 -26.41 41.84
CA GLU A 687 30.71 -25.45 42.89
C GLU A 687 29.79 -25.75 44.08
N PRO A 688 30.33 -26.33 45.16
CA PRO A 688 29.53 -26.68 46.33
C PRO A 688 29.08 -25.43 47.10
N PRO A 689 27.94 -25.51 47.82
CA PRO A 689 27.51 -24.42 48.68
C PRO A 689 28.51 -24.20 49.83
N PRO A 690 28.64 -22.96 50.35
CA PRO A 690 29.59 -22.66 51.43
C PRO A 690 29.33 -23.43 52.73
N GLU A 691 28.07 -23.81 52.95
CA GLU A 691 27.58 -24.43 54.19
C GLU A 691 27.68 -25.96 54.17
N ASP A 692 27.78 -26.58 53.00
CA ASP A 692 27.83 -28.03 52.82
C ASP A 692 28.69 -28.38 51.58
N GLU A 693 29.82 -29.05 51.79
CA GLU A 693 30.69 -29.45 50.68
C GLU A 693 29.98 -30.43 49.72
N ASP A 694 28.93 -31.13 50.14
CA ASP A 694 28.27 -32.28 49.51
C ASP A 694 29.16 -33.02 48.49
N ARG A 695 29.94 -33.99 48.98
CA ARG A 695 30.88 -34.80 48.18
C ARG A 695 30.20 -35.83 47.30
N GLU A 696 28.89 -35.96 47.44
CA GLU A 696 28.12 -37.08 46.97
C GLU A 696 27.29 -36.76 45.72
N VAL A 697 27.64 -35.71 44.97
CA VAL A 697 26.99 -35.33 43.71
C VAL A 697 27.17 -36.38 42.61
N THR A 698 28.30 -37.09 42.59
CA THR A 698 28.57 -38.23 41.69
C THR A 698 29.21 -39.38 42.46
N TRP A 699 29.14 -40.58 41.90
CA TRP A 699 29.81 -41.79 42.36
C TRP A 699 31.17 -41.99 41.68
N LEU A 700 31.53 -41.15 40.71
CA LEU A 700 32.82 -41.17 40.02
C LEU A 700 33.91 -40.41 40.81
N PRO A 701 35.19 -40.70 40.57
CA PRO A 701 36.31 -39.95 41.16
C PRO A 701 36.29 -38.46 40.78
N GLN A 702 36.53 -37.59 41.77
CA GLN A 702 36.49 -36.13 41.62
C GLN A 702 37.86 -35.50 41.91
N TRP A 703 38.25 -34.50 41.10
CA TRP A 703 39.43 -33.67 41.34
C TRP A 703 39.02 -32.30 41.89
N LYS A 704 39.71 -31.86 42.94
CA LYS A 704 39.48 -30.54 43.54
C LYS A 704 40.37 -29.49 42.87
N ILE A 705 39.77 -28.40 42.41
CA ILE A 705 40.41 -27.27 41.77
C ILE A 705 40.18 -26.03 42.66
N GLY A 706 41.26 -25.46 43.19
CA GLY A 706 41.22 -24.32 44.14
C GLY A 706 41.58 -24.66 45.59
N ARG A 707 41.78 -23.63 46.43
CA ARG A 707 42.17 -23.77 47.85
C ARG A 707 40.97 -23.50 48.78
N GLY A 708 40.80 -24.30 49.83
CA GLY A 708 39.77 -24.11 50.88
C GLY A 708 38.63 -25.14 50.83
N ALA A 709 37.67 -25.03 51.77
CA ALA A 709 36.52 -25.94 51.87
C ALA A 709 35.59 -25.86 50.64
N THR A 710 35.51 -24.71 49.98
CA THR A 710 34.62 -24.43 48.84
C THR A 710 35.24 -24.64 47.45
N GLY A 711 36.38 -25.33 47.36
CA GLY A 711 37.04 -25.54 46.06
C GLY A 711 36.16 -26.33 45.08
N SER A 712 36.11 -25.85 43.83
CA SER A 712 35.32 -26.46 42.75
C SER A 712 35.79 -27.90 42.49
N ARG A 713 34.87 -28.76 42.07
CA ARG A 713 35.16 -30.17 41.76
C ARG A 713 34.96 -30.44 40.30
N LEU A 714 35.85 -31.23 39.72
CA LEU A 714 35.82 -31.61 38.31
C LEU A 714 35.89 -33.13 38.19
N TRP A 715 35.08 -33.71 37.31
CA TRP A 715 35.12 -35.13 36.99
C TRP A 715 34.67 -35.39 35.55
N PRO A 716 35.12 -36.50 34.93
CA PRO A 716 34.57 -36.98 33.67
C PRO A 716 33.30 -37.79 33.95
N GLY A 717 32.30 -37.67 33.08
CA GLY A 717 31.06 -38.42 33.15
C GLY A 717 30.75 -39.18 31.86
N LEU A 718 29.80 -40.11 31.97
CA LEU A 718 29.28 -40.91 30.87
C LEU A 718 27.75 -40.80 30.87
N PHE A 719 27.15 -40.77 29.69
CA PHE A 719 25.70 -40.77 29.57
C PHE A 719 25.23 -41.55 28.34
N LEU A 720 24.00 -42.07 28.44
CA LEU A 720 23.31 -42.82 27.39
C LEU A 720 21.82 -42.49 27.44
N GLY A 721 21.20 -42.31 26.27
CA GLY A 721 19.79 -41.94 26.18
C GLY A 721 19.13 -42.19 24.84
N VAL A 722 17.85 -41.82 24.80
CA VAL A 722 16.96 -41.86 23.64
C VAL A 722 16.45 -40.46 23.33
N ARG A 723 16.32 -40.15 22.03
CA ARG A 723 15.79 -38.89 21.51
C ARG A 723 14.56 -39.16 20.64
N ILE A 724 13.52 -38.35 20.81
CA ILE A 724 12.26 -38.37 20.04
C ILE A 724 12.04 -37.01 19.37
#